data_AF-A0A1L8EXN9-F1
#
_entry.id   AF-A0A1L8EXN9-F1
#
_cell.length_a   1.000
_cell.length_b   1.000
_cell.length_c   1.000
_cell.angle_alpha   90.00
_cell.angle_beta   90.00
_cell.angle_gamma   90.00
#
_symmetry.space_group_name_H-M   'P 1'
#
loop_
_entity.id
_entity.type
_entity.pdbx_description
1 polymer ?
#
loop_
_entity_poly.entity_id
_entity_poly.type
_entity_poly.pdbx_seq_one_letter_code
_entity_poly.pdbx_strand_id
1 'polypeptide(L)'
;MVTASIPRRLARRSRTAIVAALTVLLIQTLIVWNFSNLDIGDEQRAGGGGGGGSREKRDRGSDRDDVGGHEQRQQQQQHRKGAAPGAQEHSQAMNGYFSHRPKEKQRTDSNNENSVPKDFENIDNSNFAPRTQRHKYQTELMKKPVSKQKEHIKRKLALEGKVKENSLLGKTSNEVLQYVGNASKNTSSSNLKDSYKSSKSHHTKKSGSSSPEIKYELPPKCEITGKEAISALSRAKSKQCRQEIAEVYCQHKQGKLMPEKVTRLCPLEGKSSNNVQWDDDSVEYPTANPVRIAFVLVVHGRASRQLQRMFKAIYHKDHYYYIHCDKRSHYLHRQVLQFASQYPNVRVTSWRMSTIWGGASLLSTYLQSMRDLLEMSDWSWDFFINLSAADYPVRTNDQLVAFLSRYRDMNFLKSHGRDNARFIRKQGLDRLFLECDTHMWRLGDRKIPEGINVDGGSDWFLLNRKFVEYVTLSNDDLVTKMKQFYSYTLLPAESFFHTVLENSPYCDTMIDNNLRITNWNRKLGCKCQYKHIVDWCGCSPNDFKPSDFHRFQQTSRPTFFARKFEAAVSQEIIGQLDYYLYGNFPSGTPGLRSYWENLYDEPDGIHSISDVMLTMFHAFSRMGLKRAESSLHTDGENTCRYYPMGHPVSVHLYFLADRFQGFLIKHHATNLAVSKLETLETWVMPKKVFKIANPTSDFGRLQFSEVGTEWDAKERIFRNFGGLMGPMDEPIAMQKWGKGPNITVTVVWIDPINVIAATYDILIESTAEFTHYKPPLNLPLRPGVWTIRILHHWVPVAETKFLVTPLVFSNRQPIKQEELAKFHGGPPKNAYMEQSFQGLNPVLNIPINTVQVEEARKNAALLGANLENLVDNLTSSMWSAVDICTTGLSSCPVMQSCAQTAWSSLSPDPKSELGLVKHDGRLR
;
A
#
# COMPACT_ATOMS: atom_id res chain seq x y z
N MET A 1 74.77 16.03 -6.25
CA MET A 1 75.71 17.12 -6.59
C MET A 1 74.92 18.37 -6.98
N VAL A 2 75.49 19.56 -6.75
CA VAL A 2 75.23 20.84 -7.47
C VAL A 2 73.74 21.23 -7.66
N THR A 3 73.08 22.01 -6.78
CA THR A 3 73.16 23.48 -6.54
C THR A 3 72.74 24.38 -7.71
N ALA A 4 72.16 25.58 -7.54
CA ALA A 4 71.38 26.24 -6.46
C ALA A 4 71.00 27.67 -6.92
N SER A 5 69.93 28.28 -6.38
CA SER A 5 69.78 29.76 -6.43
C SER A 5 68.78 30.32 -5.40
N ILE A 6 69.28 31.03 -4.38
CA ILE A 6 68.51 31.95 -3.52
C ILE A 6 69.39 33.18 -3.20
N PRO A 7 68.87 34.40 -3.40
CA PRO A 7 69.07 35.50 -2.44
C PRO A 7 67.71 35.97 -1.86
N ARG A 8 67.56 36.12 -0.53
CA ARG A 8 67.82 37.34 0.28
C ARG A 8 66.94 38.54 -0.16
N ARG A 9 66.24 39.29 0.70
CA ARG A 9 66.17 39.44 2.19
C ARG A 9 64.78 40.07 2.52
N LEU A 10 64.34 40.41 3.75
CA LEU A 10 65.00 40.51 5.07
C LEU A 10 64.11 39.92 6.20
N ALA A 11 63.55 40.71 7.13
CA ALA A 11 62.77 40.23 8.29
C ALA A 11 61.91 41.31 8.97
N ARG A 12 60.79 40.92 9.63
CA ARG A 12 60.39 41.44 10.96
C ARG A 12 59.33 40.60 11.69
N ARG A 13 59.80 39.88 12.72
CA ARG A 13 59.15 39.54 14.01
C ARG A 13 57.61 39.31 14.08
N SER A 14 57.25 38.03 14.15
CA SER A 14 56.55 37.43 15.31
C SER A 14 55.68 38.34 16.21
N ARG A 15 54.34 38.32 16.03
CA ARG A 15 53.38 38.57 17.13
C ARG A 15 51.93 38.09 16.90
N THR A 16 51.54 37.73 15.68
CA THR A 16 50.13 37.43 15.34
C THR A 16 49.70 35.96 15.52
N ALA A 17 50.60 34.98 15.35
CA ALA A 17 50.22 33.55 15.39
C ALA A 17 49.74 33.06 16.77
N ILE A 18 50.24 33.64 17.87
CA ILE A 18 49.89 33.22 19.25
C ILE A 18 48.52 33.76 19.67
N VAL A 19 48.08 34.90 19.12
CA VAL A 19 46.77 35.49 19.43
C VAL A 19 45.63 34.64 18.84
N ALA A 20 45.82 34.11 17.62
CA ALA A 20 44.81 33.29 16.95
C ALA A 20 44.54 31.93 17.63
N ALA A 21 45.53 31.37 18.34
CA ALA A 21 45.34 30.13 19.10
C ALA A 21 44.52 30.33 20.39
N LEU A 22 44.67 31.50 21.04
CA LEU A 22 43.99 31.82 22.29
C LEU A 22 42.52 32.22 22.08
N THR A 23 42.17 32.86 20.96
CA THR A 23 40.77 33.22 20.66
C THR A 23 39.89 32.00 20.37
N VAL A 24 40.41 30.98 19.70
CA VAL A 24 39.66 29.75 19.40
C VAL A 24 39.27 28.98 20.66
N LEU A 25 40.19 28.89 21.65
CA LEU A 25 39.91 28.24 22.93
C LEU A 25 38.89 29.02 23.79
N LEU A 26 38.98 30.36 23.82
CA LEU A 26 38.03 31.21 24.55
C LEU A 26 36.59 31.13 24.01
N ILE A 27 36.44 31.00 22.69
CA ILE A 27 35.12 30.88 22.05
C ILE A 27 34.46 29.52 22.38
N GLN A 28 35.23 28.44 22.48
CA GLN A 28 34.68 27.14 22.89
C GLN A 28 34.22 27.11 24.35
N THR A 29 34.85 27.88 25.26
CA THR A 29 34.38 27.97 26.65
C THR A 29 33.13 28.83 26.84
N LEU A 30 32.89 29.85 25.99
CA LEU A 30 31.75 30.77 26.14
C LEU A 30 30.41 30.20 25.65
N ILE A 31 30.41 29.20 24.76
CA ILE A 31 29.19 28.59 24.22
C ILE A 31 28.60 27.54 25.18
N VAL A 32 29.41 26.96 26.08
CA VAL A 32 28.95 25.98 27.08
C VAL A 32 28.35 26.64 28.34
N TRP A 33 28.57 27.95 28.55
CA TRP A 33 28.19 28.66 29.77
C TRP A 33 27.00 29.63 29.60
N ASN A 34 26.17 29.42 28.57
CA ASN A 34 25.00 30.28 28.33
C ASN A 34 23.78 29.49 27.82
N PHE A 35 23.31 28.53 28.62
CA PHE A 35 21.90 28.14 28.77
C PHE A 35 21.75 27.07 29.88
N SER A 36 21.89 27.48 31.13
CA SER A 36 21.46 26.71 32.31
C SER A 36 21.23 27.65 33.49
N ASN A 37 20.09 27.50 34.17
CA ASN A 37 19.71 28.12 35.46
C ASN A 37 19.32 29.63 35.45
N LEU A 38 18.16 29.92 34.87
CA LEU A 38 17.07 30.65 35.52
C LEU A 38 15.76 29.90 35.16
N ASP A 39 14.75 29.72 36.02
CA ASP A 39 14.63 30.12 37.43
C ASP A 39 13.78 29.09 38.24
N ILE A 40 13.65 29.27 39.56
CA ILE A 40 13.12 28.27 40.52
C ILE A 40 11.74 28.64 41.11
N GLY A 41 10.93 27.61 41.41
CA GLY A 41 9.80 27.68 42.36
C GLY A 41 9.02 26.34 42.43
N ASP A 42 8.76 25.74 43.59
CA ASP A 42 9.22 26.06 44.96
C ASP A 42 9.10 24.82 45.90
N GLU A 43 9.43 25.02 47.19
CA GLU A 43 9.24 24.15 48.37
C GLU A 43 10.24 22.99 48.63
N GLN A 44 10.23 22.54 49.90
CA GLN A 44 11.35 21.88 50.62
C GLN A 44 10.77 20.78 51.56
N ARG A 45 11.38 20.21 52.61
CA ARG A 45 12.61 20.47 53.42
C ARG A 45 13.05 19.18 54.15
N ALA A 46 14.04 19.23 55.03
CA ALA A 46 15.32 18.55 54.83
C ALA A 46 15.85 17.91 56.14
N GLY A 47 16.73 16.90 56.10
CA GLY A 47 17.28 16.29 57.34
C GLY A 47 18.42 15.25 57.22
N GLY A 48 19.67 15.70 57.41
CA GLY A 48 20.76 14.95 58.09
C GLY A 48 21.66 13.98 57.30
N GLY A 49 22.98 13.96 57.59
CA GLY A 49 23.66 12.65 57.70
C GLY A 49 25.11 12.35 57.24
N GLY A 50 26.01 13.31 56.90
CA GLY A 50 27.48 13.12 56.97
C GLY A 50 28.23 12.03 56.13
N GLY A 51 29.57 12.04 56.23
CA GLY A 51 30.49 10.98 55.72
C GLY A 51 31.37 11.35 54.50
N GLY A 52 32.69 11.47 54.67
CA GLY A 52 33.63 11.90 53.62
C GLY A 52 34.74 10.89 53.24
N GLY A 53 35.60 11.28 52.29
CA GLY A 53 36.74 10.50 51.73
C GLY A 53 36.58 10.31 50.20
N SER A 54 37.43 10.77 49.27
CA SER A 54 38.90 10.95 49.15
C SER A 54 39.69 9.65 48.96
N ARG A 55 40.69 9.51 48.06
CA ARG A 55 41.10 10.24 46.80
C ARG A 55 42.26 9.42 46.14
N GLU A 56 42.69 9.77 44.91
CA GLU A 56 44.01 9.42 44.28
C GLU A 56 44.18 7.95 43.77
N LYS A 57 45.12 7.55 42.87
CA LYS A 57 45.92 8.17 41.76
C LYS A 57 46.60 7.06 40.89
N ARG A 58 46.94 7.39 39.62
CA ARG A 58 48.21 7.19 38.81
C ARG A 58 49.23 6.06 39.15
N ASP A 59 50.10 5.54 38.25
CA ASP A 59 50.50 5.88 36.85
C ASP A 59 51.31 4.72 36.16
N ARG A 60 51.32 4.68 34.81
CA ARG A 60 52.42 4.35 33.84
C ARG A 60 53.21 2.99 33.80
N GLY A 61 53.54 2.58 32.56
CA GLY A 61 54.64 1.67 32.12
C GLY A 61 54.19 0.69 31.00
N SER A 62 54.59 0.76 29.71
CA SER A 62 55.91 0.56 29.05
C SER A 62 56.38 -0.92 29.01
N ASP A 63 56.82 -1.54 27.89
CA ASP A 63 56.95 -1.14 26.47
C ASP A 63 57.32 -2.37 25.59
N ARG A 64 57.06 -2.36 24.25
CA ARG A 64 57.70 -3.19 23.17
C ARG A 64 57.49 -4.73 23.18
N ASP A 65 57.78 -5.57 22.16
CA ASP A 65 57.95 -5.59 20.66
C ASP A 65 58.11 -7.12 20.28
N ASP A 66 57.99 -7.70 19.08
CA ASP A 66 57.28 -7.49 17.78
C ASP A 66 57.44 -8.81 16.91
N VAL A 67 56.86 -8.91 15.70
CA VAL A 67 57.04 -9.97 14.64
C VAL A 67 56.36 -11.34 14.91
N GLY A 68 55.79 -12.11 13.95
CA GLY A 68 55.47 -11.90 12.52
C GLY A 68 55.32 -13.23 11.69
N GLY A 69 54.49 -13.25 10.63
CA GLY A 69 54.25 -14.41 9.70
C GLY A 69 52.90 -15.14 9.95
N HIS A 70 52.02 -15.46 8.97
CA HIS A 70 52.11 -16.25 7.71
C HIS A 70 52.45 -17.75 7.94
N GLU A 71 51.81 -18.77 7.33
CA GLU A 71 50.87 -18.75 6.18
C GLU A 71 49.93 -19.99 6.04
N GLN A 72 48.76 -19.77 5.37
CA GLN A 72 48.03 -20.62 4.38
C GLN A 72 47.73 -22.15 4.56
N ARG A 73 46.58 -22.55 3.95
CA ARG A 73 46.25 -23.87 3.32
C ARG A 73 46.00 -25.11 4.23
N GLN A 74 45.26 -26.15 3.81
CA GLN A 74 44.15 -26.26 2.83
C GLN A 74 43.27 -27.51 3.11
N GLN A 75 42.07 -27.51 2.52
CA GLN A 75 41.11 -28.61 2.28
C GLN A 75 41.61 -30.08 2.37
N GLN A 76 40.84 -30.95 3.04
CA GLN A 76 40.00 -32.03 2.43
C GLN A 76 39.14 -32.72 3.53
N GLN A 77 37.88 -33.12 3.28
CA GLN A 77 37.41 -34.45 2.81
C GLN A 77 37.99 -35.65 3.62
N GLN A 78 37.23 -36.68 4.01
CA GLN A 78 35.81 -37.02 3.79
C GLN A 78 35.35 -38.11 4.80
N HIS A 79 34.03 -38.29 4.97
CA HIS A 79 33.38 -39.56 5.41
C HIS A 79 33.70 -40.06 6.85
N ARG A 80 32.92 -40.95 7.49
CA ARG A 80 31.48 -41.33 7.42
C ARG A 80 31.11 -42.02 8.76
N LYS A 81 29.80 -42.15 9.05
CA LYS A 81 29.10 -43.15 9.90
C LYS A 81 29.95 -43.97 10.93
N GLY A 82 29.59 -44.07 12.22
CA GLY A 82 28.36 -43.69 12.92
C GLY A 82 27.90 -44.79 13.90
N ALA A 83 26.72 -44.60 14.51
CA ALA A 83 26.05 -45.49 15.48
C ALA A 83 26.67 -45.58 16.90
N ALA A 84 25.76 -45.68 17.88
CA ALA A 84 25.98 -45.95 19.32
C ALA A 84 25.50 -47.42 19.59
N PRO A 85 25.07 -47.93 20.79
CA PRO A 85 24.78 -47.26 22.07
C PRO A 85 25.19 -47.99 23.39
N GLY A 86 25.03 -47.28 24.52
CA GLY A 86 24.80 -47.84 25.88
C GLY A 86 26.04 -48.26 26.70
N ALA A 87 25.97 -48.38 28.04
CA ALA A 87 25.00 -47.89 29.04
C ALA A 87 25.59 -48.00 30.48
N GLN A 88 24.97 -47.35 31.49
CA GLN A 88 25.17 -47.53 32.97
C GLN A 88 26.55 -47.09 33.56
N GLU A 89 26.70 -46.62 34.83
CA GLU A 89 25.78 -46.02 35.84
C GLU A 89 26.57 -45.28 36.96
N HIS A 90 25.88 -44.53 37.86
CA HIS A 90 26.34 -43.94 39.16
C HIS A 90 27.54 -42.92 39.14
N SER A 91 27.56 -41.76 39.82
CA SER A 91 26.94 -41.35 41.09
C SER A 91 27.05 -39.83 41.39
N GLN A 92 26.02 -39.27 42.04
CA GLN A 92 25.97 -38.18 43.06
C GLN A 92 26.89 -36.91 43.06
N ALA A 93 26.20 -35.74 43.03
CA ALA A 93 26.27 -34.61 44.01
C ALA A 93 26.94 -33.24 43.71
N MET A 94 26.12 -32.18 43.90
CA MET A 94 26.36 -30.80 44.36
C MET A 94 27.25 -29.76 43.62
N ASN A 95 26.57 -28.81 42.96
CA ASN A 95 26.62 -27.34 43.12
C ASN A 95 27.95 -26.59 43.43
N GLY A 96 28.28 -25.55 42.65
CA GLY A 96 29.19 -24.47 43.14
C GLY A 96 29.67 -23.38 42.16
N TYR A 97 28.86 -22.34 41.95
CA TYR A 97 29.17 -20.99 41.39
C TYR A 97 30.65 -20.49 41.29
N PHE A 98 30.99 -19.88 40.14
CA PHE A 98 31.63 -18.53 40.01
C PHE A 98 31.46 -18.03 38.55
N SER A 99 30.53 -17.12 38.23
CA SER A 99 30.56 -15.64 38.39
C SER A 99 31.13 -14.88 37.16
N HIS A 100 30.34 -13.95 36.61
CA HIS A 100 30.67 -13.14 35.41
C HIS A 100 31.01 -11.68 35.76
N ARG A 101 31.84 -11.02 34.93
CA ARG A 101 31.48 -9.84 34.08
C ARG A 101 32.71 -9.17 33.45
N PRO A 102 32.56 -8.26 32.45
CA PRO A 102 31.36 -7.98 31.64
C PRO A 102 31.59 -8.21 30.13
N LYS A 103 30.55 -8.63 29.40
CA LYS A 103 30.42 -8.38 27.95
C LYS A 103 29.51 -7.18 27.71
N GLU A 104 29.62 -6.59 26.53
CA GLU A 104 28.94 -5.35 26.15
C GLU A 104 27.42 -5.44 26.19
N LYS A 105 26.76 -4.28 26.37
CA LYS A 105 25.31 -4.17 26.35
C LYS A 105 24.76 -4.37 24.93
N GLN A 106 24.46 -5.62 24.56
CA GLN A 106 23.46 -5.88 23.52
C GLN A 106 22.18 -5.11 23.90
N ARG A 107 21.60 -4.40 22.93
CA ARG A 107 20.28 -3.77 23.12
C ARG A 107 19.23 -4.87 23.20
N THR A 108 18.49 -4.91 24.29
CA THR A 108 17.24 -5.66 24.37
C THR A 108 16.24 -5.06 23.39
N ASP A 109 15.78 -5.85 22.42
CA ASP A 109 14.75 -5.44 21.47
C ASP A 109 13.40 -5.29 22.19
N SER A 110 13.05 -4.04 22.51
CA SER A 110 11.69 -3.71 22.92
C SER A 110 10.77 -3.86 21.72
N ASN A 111 10.08 -5.00 21.63
CA ASN A 111 9.07 -5.29 20.59
C ASN A 111 7.93 -4.27 20.66
N ASN A 112 8.10 -3.20 19.91
CA ASN A 112 7.38 -1.95 20.09
C ASN A 112 6.08 -1.99 19.27
N GLU A 113 5.13 -2.86 19.62
CA GLU A 113 3.89 -3.08 18.85
C GLU A 113 2.79 -2.05 19.16
N ASN A 114 1.92 -1.80 18.18
CA ASN A 114 0.68 -1.01 18.20
C ASN A 114 0.72 0.36 18.93
N SER A 115 1.02 1.42 18.16
CA SER A 115 0.60 2.82 18.42
C SER A 115 1.00 3.76 17.27
N VAL A 116 0.09 4.64 16.88
CA VAL A 116 0.37 5.77 15.96
C VAL A 116 1.50 6.66 16.52
N PRO A 117 2.32 7.36 15.70
CA PRO A 117 3.34 8.34 16.15
C PRO A 117 2.82 9.48 17.06
N LYS A 118 3.67 10.42 17.46
CA LYS A 118 3.37 11.42 18.51
C LYS A 118 2.96 12.79 17.96
N ASP A 119 3.10 13.00 16.65
CA ASP A 119 3.39 14.33 16.09
C ASP A 119 2.28 14.84 15.13
N PHE A 120 1.02 14.50 15.41
CA PHE A 120 -0.13 14.74 14.51
C PHE A 120 -1.38 15.35 15.18
N GLU A 121 -1.29 15.85 16.41
CA GLU A 121 -2.43 16.48 17.10
C GLU A 121 -2.79 17.88 16.51
N ASN A 122 -1.92 18.47 15.68
CA ASN A 122 -2.12 19.77 15.01
C ASN A 122 -2.17 19.67 13.47
N ILE A 123 -3.07 18.83 12.93
CA ILE A 123 -3.55 19.00 11.54
C ILE A 123 -5.05 19.31 11.58
N ASP A 124 -5.38 20.59 11.39
CA ASP A 124 -6.74 21.01 11.07
C ASP A 124 -7.15 20.32 9.76
N ASN A 125 -8.22 19.52 9.80
CA ASN A 125 -8.73 18.80 8.63
C ASN A 125 -9.72 19.66 7.80
N SER A 126 -9.67 20.99 7.94
CA SER A 126 -10.40 21.95 7.12
C SER A 126 -9.48 22.88 6.31
N ASN A 127 -9.88 23.17 5.07
CA ASN A 127 -9.30 24.19 4.17
C ASN A 127 -7.86 23.99 3.66
N PHE A 128 -7.70 23.25 2.56
CA PHE A 128 -6.64 23.51 1.58
C PHE A 128 -7.19 23.62 0.15
N ALA A 129 -7.65 24.83 -0.19
CA ALA A 129 -7.63 25.33 -1.57
C ALA A 129 -6.34 26.18 -1.74
N PRO A 130 -5.67 26.15 -2.90
CA PRO A 130 -4.36 26.77 -3.06
C PRO A 130 -4.44 28.30 -3.01
N ARG A 131 -3.99 28.91 -1.91
CA ARG A 131 -3.74 30.36 -1.80
C ARG A 131 -2.25 30.65 -1.96
N THR A 132 -1.91 31.27 -3.08
CA THR A 132 -0.56 31.80 -3.34
C THR A 132 -0.25 32.97 -2.41
N GLN A 133 0.78 32.84 -1.57
CA GLN A 133 1.34 33.96 -0.79
C GLN A 133 2.66 34.42 -1.40
N ARG A 134 2.64 35.60 -2.03
CA ARG A 134 3.85 36.31 -2.46
C ARG A 134 4.48 37.04 -1.27
N HIS A 135 5.52 36.48 -0.67
CA HIS A 135 6.36 37.26 0.24
C HIS A 135 7.25 38.22 -0.56
N LYS A 136 7.03 39.52 -0.35
CA LYS A 136 7.95 40.57 -0.79
C LYS A 136 9.10 40.66 0.22
N TYR A 137 10.34 40.61 -0.25
CA TYR A 137 11.42 41.30 0.45
C TYR A 137 11.43 42.78 0.03
N GLN A 138 11.61 43.67 0.99
CA GLN A 138 11.94 45.08 0.73
C GLN A 138 13.45 45.28 0.91
N THR A 139 13.98 46.23 0.15
CA THR A 139 15.28 46.87 0.41
C THR A 139 15.10 48.35 0.08
N GLU A 140 15.90 49.21 0.70
CA GLU A 140 15.44 50.55 1.07
C GLU A 140 15.70 51.67 0.04
N LEU A 141 14.95 52.77 0.25
CA LEU A 141 15.33 54.17 0.04
C LEU A 141 16.06 54.58 -1.26
N MET A 142 15.39 55.41 -2.08
CA MET A 142 15.81 56.81 -2.31
C MET A 142 14.75 57.65 -3.06
N LYS A 143 14.51 58.87 -2.56
CA LYS A 143 14.04 60.12 -3.24
C LYS A 143 12.80 60.12 -4.17
N LYS A 144 11.74 60.80 -3.68
CA LYS A 144 10.74 61.57 -4.46
C LYS A 144 11.34 62.92 -4.92
N PRO A 145 10.79 63.62 -5.95
CA PRO A 145 9.66 64.56 -5.74
C PRO A 145 8.57 64.49 -6.86
N VAL A 146 7.65 65.47 -6.88
CA VAL A 146 6.39 65.45 -7.65
C VAL A 146 6.17 66.75 -8.43
N SER A 147 5.75 66.65 -9.69
CA SER A 147 4.89 67.62 -10.41
C SER A 147 3.77 66.82 -11.10
N LYS A 148 2.47 67.15 -11.09
CA LYS A 148 1.66 68.39 -11.23
C LYS A 148 1.46 68.88 -12.67
N GLN A 149 0.17 69.04 -13.00
CA GLN A 149 -0.44 69.94 -13.99
C GLN A 149 -0.33 69.51 -15.48
N LYS A 150 -1.45 69.28 -16.21
CA LYS A 150 -2.47 70.20 -16.80
C LYS A 150 -2.04 70.64 -18.23
N GLU A 151 -2.89 70.86 -19.24
CA GLU A 151 -4.38 70.83 -19.41
C GLU A 151 -4.75 70.85 -20.92
N HIS A 152 -6.04 71.11 -21.24
CA HIS A 152 -6.65 71.44 -22.56
C HIS A 152 -6.79 70.29 -23.59
N ILE A 153 -7.96 69.96 -24.19
CA ILE A 153 -9.27 70.60 -24.53
C ILE A 153 -9.37 71.13 -25.97
N LYS A 154 -10.20 70.45 -26.79
CA LYS A 154 -11.27 70.95 -27.70
C LYS A 154 -12.05 69.71 -28.23
N ARG A 155 -13.41 69.66 -28.26
CA ARG A 155 -14.43 70.38 -29.08
C ARG A 155 -14.37 69.99 -30.58
N LYS A 156 -15.47 69.86 -31.33
CA LYS A 156 -16.95 69.88 -31.07
C LYS A 156 -17.66 69.31 -32.34
N LEU A 157 -19.00 69.44 -32.41
CA LEU A 157 -19.95 69.16 -33.53
C LEU A 157 -20.51 67.71 -33.54
N ALA A 158 -21.79 67.46 -33.82
CA ALA A 158 -22.98 68.33 -33.85
C ALA A 158 -24.26 67.52 -33.51
N LEU A 159 -25.43 68.15 -33.48
CA LEU A 159 -26.72 67.59 -33.06
C LEU A 159 -27.71 67.41 -34.23
N GLU A 160 -28.87 66.83 -33.89
CA GLU A 160 -30.18 66.84 -34.60
C GLU A 160 -30.48 65.69 -35.59
N GLY A 161 -31.67 65.04 -35.54
CA GLY A 161 -32.73 65.15 -34.51
C GLY A 161 -34.04 64.37 -34.77
N LYS A 162 -34.96 64.48 -33.79
CA LYS A 162 -36.44 64.32 -33.84
C LYS A 162 -37.14 62.99 -34.26
N VAL A 163 -37.65 62.27 -33.23
CA VAL A 163 -39.09 62.13 -32.87
C VAL A 163 -40.10 61.32 -33.75
N LYS A 164 -40.69 60.28 -33.09
CA LYS A 164 -42.05 59.66 -33.19
C LYS A 164 -42.51 58.75 -34.35
N GLU A 165 -43.01 57.58 -33.92
CA GLU A 165 -44.25 56.86 -34.28
C GLU A 165 -44.77 56.81 -35.73
N ASN A 166 -44.89 55.59 -36.28
CA ASN A 166 -46.22 55.00 -36.50
C ASN A 166 -46.22 53.45 -36.56
N SER A 167 -47.40 52.83 -36.59
CA SER A 167 -47.63 51.37 -36.61
C SER A 167 -48.01 50.84 -38.00
N LEU A 168 -47.74 49.55 -38.31
CA LEU A 168 -48.74 48.53 -38.74
C LEU A 168 -48.13 47.18 -39.20
N LEU A 169 -49.01 46.17 -39.36
CA LEU A 169 -48.75 44.74 -39.63
C LEU A 169 -48.29 44.43 -41.09
N GLY A 170 -47.67 43.25 -41.31
CA GLY A 170 -47.50 42.69 -42.68
C GLY A 170 -46.95 41.25 -42.77
N LYS A 171 -47.82 40.26 -43.04
CA LYS A 171 -47.56 38.80 -43.15
C LYS A 171 -46.50 38.35 -44.18
N THR A 172 -45.79 37.25 -43.88
CA THR A 172 -45.68 35.98 -44.68
C THR A 172 -44.96 34.97 -43.76
N SER A 173 -45.36 33.70 -43.55
CA SER A 173 -45.91 32.61 -44.39
C SER A 173 -44.85 31.84 -45.19
N ASN A 174 -44.40 30.68 -44.68
CA ASN A 174 -44.63 29.37 -45.33
C ASN A 174 -44.08 28.17 -44.52
N GLU A 175 -44.59 26.99 -44.88
CA GLU A 175 -44.08 25.61 -44.65
C GLU A 175 -44.01 25.02 -43.21
N VAL A 176 -44.08 23.69 -43.03
CA VAL A 176 -45.11 22.70 -43.46
C VAL A 176 -44.91 21.36 -42.73
N LEU A 177 -46.01 20.64 -42.46
CA LEU A 177 -46.11 19.20 -42.07
C LEU A 177 -45.08 18.59 -41.09
N GLN A 178 -45.58 18.22 -39.90
CA GLN A 178 -45.67 16.79 -39.53
C GLN A 178 -47.04 16.53 -38.90
N TYR A 179 -47.69 15.40 -39.21
CA TYR A 179 -49.11 15.19 -38.92
C TYR A 179 -49.37 13.79 -38.34
N VAL A 180 -50.05 13.78 -37.18
CA VAL A 180 -50.87 12.69 -36.59
C VAL A 180 -50.19 11.35 -36.23
N GLY A 181 -50.43 10.94 -34.97
CA GLY A 181 -50.14 9.61 -34.42
C GLY A 181 -50.94 9.36 -33.14
N ASN A 182 -52.24 9.69 -33.16
CA ASN A 182 -53.06 9.90 -31.96
C ASN A 182 -53.78 8.62 -31.50
N ALA A 183 -53.47 8.08 -30.32
CA ALA A 183 -54.36 7.19 -29.54
C ALA A 183 -53.81 6.92 -28.12
N SER A 184 -54.61 6.76 -27.07
CA SER A 184 -55.99 7.22 -26.83
C SER A 184 -56.31 7.08 -25.32
N LYS A 185 -57.38 7.74 -24.86
CA LYS A 185 -57.99 7.65 -23.52
C LYS A 185 -57.12 8.20 -22.39
N ASN A 186 -57.63 8.83 -21.34
CA ASN A 186 -58.88 9.52 -20.96
C ASN A 186 -58.85 9.51 -19.42
N THR A 187 -59.01 10.67 -18.80
CA THR A 187 -59.92 10.96 -17.67
C THR A 187 -60.27 9.84 -16.67
N SER A 188 -60.36 10.10 -15.37
CA SER A 188 -60.94 11.34 -14.81
C SER A 188 -60.57 11.64 -13.35
N SER A 189 -60.87 12.89 -12.96
CA SER A 189 -61.51 13.29 -11.68
C SER A 189 -60.80 13.03 -10.32
N SER A 190 -60.83 13.95 -9.35
CA SER A 190 -61.36 15.33 -9.36
C SER A 190 -61.15 16.05 -8.01
N ASN A 191 -60.95 17.38 -8.05
CA ASN A 191 -61.48 18.40 -7.11
C ASN A 191 -60.99 18.35 -5.63
N LEU A 192 -60.92 19.44 -4.85
CA LEU A 192 -61.06 20.91 -5.07
C LEU A 192 -59.69 21.59 -4.71
N LYS A 193 -59.32 22.84 -5.02
CA LYS A 193 -59.95 24.16 -4.69
C LYS A 193 -60.23 24.29 -3.18
N ASP A 194 -60.01 25.40 -2.48
CA ASP A 194 -59.81 26.83 -2.78
C ASP A 194 -59.05 27.46 -1.55
N SER A 195 -58.54 28.71 -1.45
CA SER A 195 -58.46 29.87 -2.35
C SER A 195 -57.38 30.91 -1.90
N TYR A 196 -57.31 32.00 -2.66
CA TYR A 196 -56.71 33.35 -2.43
C TYR A 196 -56.66 33.94 -0.98
N LYS A 197 -55.92 35.03 -0.61
CA LYS A 197 -55.11 36.04 -1.37
C LYS A 197 -54.10 36.82 -0.50
N SER A 198 -52.96 37.19 -1.09
CA SER A 198 -52.26 38.50 -1.03
C SER A 198 -52.28 39.40 0.23
N SER A 199 -51.09 39.73 0.74
CA SER A 199 -50.75 41.09 1.24
C SER A 199 -49.35 41.52 0.76
N LYS A 200 -48.98 42.82 0.89
CA LYS A 200 -47.86 43.44 0.16
C LYS A 200 -46.63 43.80 1.02
N SER A 201 -45.45 43.53 0.46
CA SER A 201 -44.18 44.27 0.55
C SER A 201 -43.79 45.06 1.82
N HIS A 202 -42.57 44.80 2.32
CA HIS A 202 -41.62 45.87 2.65
C HIS A 202 -40.18 45.43 2.34
N HIS A 203 -39.33 46.35 1.85
CA HIS A 203 -37.92 46.10 1.55
C HIS A 203 -37.03 46.28 2.79
N THR A 204 -36.08 45.36 3.00
CA THR A 204 -34.75 45.68 3.54
C THR A 204 -33.68 44.80 2.87
N LYS A 205 -32.48 45.35 2.64
CA LYS A 205 -31.33 44.61 2.12
C LYS A 205 -30.56 43.95 3.26
N LYS A 206 -30.05 42.73 3.07
CA LYS A 206 -28.78 42.30 3.66
C LYS A 206 -28.11 41.22 2.82
N SER A 207 -26.78 41.18 2.89
CA SER A 207 -25.90 40.27 2.15
C SER A 207 -25.62 38.99 2.94
N GLY A 208 -25.48 37.86 2.25
CA GLY A 208 -25.08 36.59 2.86
C GLY A 208 -24.83 35.53 1.79
N SER A 209 -23.60 35.06 1.68
CA SER A 209 -23.21 33.95 0.79
C SER A 209 -23.83 32.63 1.27
N SER A 210 -24.86 32.13 0.59
CA SER A 210 -25.36 30.77 0.82
C SER A 210 -24.51 29.74 0.06
N SER A 211 -24.00 28.76 0.80
CA SER A 211 -23.51 27.49 0.25
C SER A 211 -24.66 26.71 -0.41
N PRO A 212 -24.39 25.81 -1.38
CA PRO A 212 -25.44 25.09 -2.10
C PRO A 212 -26.29 24.23 -1.14
N GLU A 213 -27.60 24.47 -1.14
CA GLU A 213 -28.55 23.71 -0.33
C GLU A 213 -28.63 22.25 -0.81
N ILE A 214 -28.15 21.33 0.02
CA ILE A 214 -28.37 19.89 -0.18
C ILE A 214 -29.85 19.63 0.11
N LYS A 215 -30.66 19.47 -0.95
CA LYS A 215 -32.06 19.05 -0.80
C LYS A 215 -32.13 17.59 -0.37
N TYR A 216 -32.64 17.36 0.84
CA TYR A 216 -32.98 16.04 1.36
C TYR A 216 -34.44 15.72 1.02
N GLU A 217 -34.74 14.47 0.64
CA GLU A 217 -36.12 14.01 0.36
C GLU A 217 -36.91 13.69 1.64
N LEU A 218 -36.20 13.37 2.73
CA LEU A 218 -36.70 13.52 4.10
C LEU A 218 -35.74 14.43 4.87
N PRO A 219 -36.21 15.46 5.61
CA PRO A 219 -35.35 16.23 6.48
C PRO A 219 -34.74 15.33 7.58
N PRO A 220 -33.50 15.58 8.02
CA PRO A 220 -32.88 14.79 9.09
C PRO A 220 -33.70 14.87 10.38
N LYS A 221 -33.74 13.77 11.15
CA LYS A 221 -34.53 13.64 12.39
C LYS A 221 -34.09 14.57 13.53
N CYS A 222 -33.03 15.36 13.31
CA CYS A 222 -32.52 16.40 14.20
C CYS A 222 -31.66 17.40 13.41
N GLU A 223 -31.38 18.56 13.99
CA GLU A 223 -30.40 19.49 13.45
C GLU A 223 -28.97 18.91 13.56
N ILE A 224 -28.22 18.92 12.44
CA ILE A 224 -26.85 18.37 12.37
C ILE A 224 -25.83 19.50 12.46
N THR A 225 -25.17 19.62 13.61
CA THR A 225 -24.25 20.73 13.93
C THR A 225 -22.78 20.29 14.10
N GLY A 226 -22.50 18.99 14.10
CA GLY A 226 -21.15 18.45 14.24
C GLY A 226 -20.33 18.61 12.95
N LYS A 227 -19.12 19.19 13.05
CA LYS A 227 -18.22 19.43 11.91
C LYS A 227 -17.87 18.14 11.17
N GLU A 228 -17.59 17.08 11.93
CA GLU A 228 -17.36 15.71 11.48
C GLU A 228 -18.51 15.19 10.61
N ALA A 229 -19.74 15.18 11.13
CA ALA A 229 -20.92 14.70 10.41
C ALA A 229 -21.22 15.55 9.15
N ILE A 230 -21.05 16.87 9.21
CA ILE A 230 -21.20 17.76 8.03
C ILE A 230 -20.13 17.45 6.97
N SER A 231 -18.89 17.21 7.38
CA SER A 231 -17.80 16.76 6.50
C SER A 231 -18.09 15.39 5.88
N ALA A 232 -18.63 14.44 6.63
CA ALA A 232 -19.04 13.14 6.09
C ALA A 232 -20.19 13.28 5.08
N LEU A 233 -21.26 14.01 5.42
CA LEU A 233 -22.42 14.24 4.55
C LEU A 233 -22.05 14.90 3.20
N SER A 234 -21.09 15.82 3.20
CA SER A 234 -20.61 16.49 1.98
C SER A 234 -19.70 15.63 1.09
N ARG A 235 -19.15 14.53 1.62
CA ARG A 235 -18.23 13.62 0.90
C ARG A 235 -18.85 12.27 0.53
N ALA A 236 -19.85 11.80 1.29
CA ALA A 236 -20.56 10.55 1.03
C ALA A 236 -21.31 10.61 -0.31
N LYS A 237 -21.24 9.53 -1.09
CA LYS A 237 -21.62 9.54 -2.52
C LYS A 237 -23.08 9.14 -2.73
N SER A 238 -23.52 8.05 -2.10
CA SER A 238 -24.90 7.58 -2.21
C SER A 238 -25.88 8.41 -1.37
N LYS A 239 -27.16 8.41 -1.77
CA LYS A 239 -28.23 8.96 -0.92
C LYS A 239 -28.36 8.18 0.39
N GLN A 240 -28.21 6.86 0.33
CA GLN A 240 -28.35 5.96 1.48
C GLN A 240 -27.30 6.25 2.56
N CYS A 241 -26.01 6.29 2.21
CA CYS A 241 -24.95 6.57 3.19
C CYS A 241 -25.12 7.96 3.84
N ARG A 242 -25.59 8.98 3.09
CA ARG A 242 -25.96 10.28 3.69
C ARG A 242 -27.13 10.18 4.67
N GLN A 243 -28.14 9.36 4.39
CA GLN A 243 -29.26 9.12 5.31
C GLN A 243 -28.80 8.37 6.58
N GLU A 244 -27.96 7.36 6.43
CA GLU A 244 -27.39 6.58 7.55
C GLU A 244 -26.49 7.44 8.45
N ILE A 245 -25.64 8.30 7.86
CA ILE A 245 -24.83 9.29 8.60
C ILE A 245 -25.74 10.22 9.44
N ALA A 246 -26.81 10.73 8.86
CA ALA A 246 -27.76 11.62 9.54
C ALA A 246 -28.53 10.91 10.66
N GLU A 247 -29.02 9.69 10.40
CA GLU A 247 -29.71 8.83 11.36
C GLU A 247 -28.81 8.54 12.58
N VAL A 248 -27.61 8.02 12.35
CA VAL A 248 -26.65 7.62 13.40
C VAL A 248 -26.21 8.81 14.23
N TYR A 249 -25.90 9.95 13.61
CA TYR A 249 -25.60 11.19 14.31
C TYR A 249 -26.76 11.64 15.21
N CYS A 250 -28.00 11.60 14.72
CA CYS A 250 -29.16 12.01 15.50
C CYS A 250 -29.51 11.05 16.64
N GLN A 251 -29.34 9.74 16.46
CA GLN A 251 -29.52 8.75 17.54
C GLN A 251 -28.47 8.94 18.65
N HIS A 252 -27.21 9.24 18.27
CA HIS A 252 -26.14 9.56 19.22
C HIS A 252 -26.38 10.89 19.96
N LYS A 253 -26.77 11.94 19.24
CA LYS A 253 -27.14 13.26 19.82
C LYS A 253 -28.32 13.18 20.81
N GLN A 254 -29.17 12.16 20.69
CA GLN A 254 -30.27 11.87 21.62
C GLN A 254 -29.90 10.92 22.78
N GLY A 255 -28.65 10.46 22.89
CA GLY A 255 -28.21 9.51 23.91
C GLY A 255 -28.75 8.09 23.74
N LYS A 256 -29.23 7.72 22.54
CA LYS A 256 -29.92 6.44 22.27
C LYS A 256 -29.05 5.37 21.59
N LEU A 257 -27.86 5.74 21.12
CA LEU A 257 -27.02 4.87 20.30
C LEU A 257 -25.95 4.10 21.09
N MET A 258 -25.25 4.76 22.01
CA MET A 258 -24.07 4.24 22.70
C MET A 258 -24.37 3.93 24.17
N PRO A 259 -23.89 2.81 24.74
CA PRO A 259 -24.04 2.51 26.16
C PRO A 259 -23.15 3.42 27.01
N GLU A 260 -23.69 4.04 28.07
CA GLU A 260 -22.89 4.86 28.99
C GLU A 260 -22.25 4.07 30.13
N LYS A 261 -22.86 2.95 30.55
CA LYS A 261 -22.35 2.07 31.63
C LYS A 261 -22.60 0.60 31.29
N VAL A 262 -21.64 -0.26 31.65
CA VAL A 262 -21.62 -1.69 31.35
C VAL A 262 -21.22 -2.46 32.61
N THR A 263 -21.83 -3.63 32.85
CA THR A 263 -21.48 -4.51 33.97
C THR A 263 -20.22 -5.33 33.67
N ARG A 264 -19.18 -5.21 34.51
CA ARG A 264 -18.07 -6.18 34.58
C ARG A 264 -18.53 -7.42 35.37
N LEU A 265 -18.29 -8.60 34.79
CA LEU A 265 -18.61 -9.93 35.33
C LEU A 265 -17.36 -10.68 35.84
N CYS A 266 -16.17 -10.25 35.43
CA CYS A 266 -14.90 -10.79 35.89
C CYS A 266 -14.70 -10.56 37.40
N PRO A 267 -14.43 -11.60 38.21
CA PRO A 267 -14.24 -11.47 39.66
C PRO A 267 -12.85 -10.92 40.06
N LEU A 268 -11.90 -10.82 39.12
CA LEU A 268 -10.56 -10.29 39.38
C LEU A 268 -10.59 -8.75 39.42
N GLU A 269 -9.83 -8.15 40.34
CA GLU A 269 -9.68 -6.68 40.42
C GLU A 269 -8.90 -6.08 39.23
N GLY A 270 -8.12 -6.90 38.52
CA GLY A 270 -7.26 -6.49 37.40
C GLY A 270 -7.32 -7.44 36.20
N LYS A 271 -6.18 -7.60 35.53
CA LYS A 271 -5.97 -8.60 34.47
C LYS A 271 -5.47 -9.92 35.06
N SER A 272 -5.69 -11.03 34.35
CA SER A 272 -5.03 -12.30 34.67
C SER A 272 -3.52 -12.22 34.45
N SER A 273 -2.77 -12.99 35.25
CA SER A 273 -1.30 -13.09 35.24
C SER A 273 -0.80 -14.43 34.71
N ASN A 274 -1.61 -15.13 33.92
CA ASN A 274 -1.24 -16.41 33.29
C ASN A 274 0.03 -16.28 32.44
N ASN A 275 1.00 -17.13 32.73
CA ASN A 275 2.20 -17.29 31.93
C ASN A 275 2.28 -18.71 31.38
N VAL A 276 2.67 -18.83 30.10
CA VAL A 276 3.00 -20.12 29.50
C VAL A 276 4.36 -20.57 30.03
N GLN A 277 4.44 -21.79 30.55
CA GLN A 277 5.72 -22.46 30.75
C GLN A 277 6.24 -22.85 29.37
N TRP A 278 7.23 -22.13 28.87
CA TRP A 278 7.79 -22.33 27.54
C TRP A 278 9.18 -22.95 27.63
N ASP A 279 9.27 -24.16 27.10
CA ASP A 279 10.50 -24.89 26.81
C ASP A 279 10.31 -25.51 25.42
N ASP A 280 11.34 -25.62 24.59
CA ASP A 280 11.16 -26.07 23.20
C ASP A 280 10.84 -27.59 23.14
N ASP A 281 11.36 -28.36 24.09
CA ASP A 281 11.01 -29.78 24.28
C ASP A 281 9.51 -29.96 24.62
N SER A 282 8.81 -28.93 25.10
CA SER A 282 7.41 -29.04 25.53
C SER A 282 6.40 -29.27 24.39
N VAL A 283 6.81 -29.10 23.14
CA VAL A 283 5.97 -29.29 21.93
C VAL A 283 6.26 -30.57 21.15
N GLU A 284 7.24 -31.37 21.58
CA GLU A 284 7.64 -32.62 20.91
C GLU A 284 6.88 -33.87 21.41
N TYR A 285 6.06 -33.73 22.47
CA TYR A 285 5.32 -34.85 23.07
C TYR A 285 3.98 -35.11 22.33
N PRO A 286 3.71 -36.35 21.88
CA PRO A 286 2.43 -36.70 21.25
C PRO A 286 1.29 -36.66 22.26
N THR A 287 0.15 -36.09 21.87
CA THR A 287 -0.99 -35.86 22.78
C THR A 287 -2.12 -36.88 22.56
N ALA A 288 -2.61 -37.47 23.67
CA ALA A 288 -3.63 -38.53 23.62
C ALA A 288 -5.06 -38.02 23.28
N ASN A 289 -5.29 -36.72 23.37
CA ASN A 289 -6.54 -36.05 22.98
C ASN A 289 -6.18 -34.74 22.23
N PRO A 290 -5.76 -34.84 20.96
CA PRO A 290 -5.30 -33.70 20.17
C PRO A 290 -6.46 -32.78 19.79
N VAL A 291 -6.24 -31.47 19.93
CA VAL A 291 -7.22 -30.44 19.55
C VAL A 291 -7.44 -30.37 18.03
N ARG A 292 -8.69 -30.13 17.65
CA ARG A 292 -9.13 -29.93 16.26
C ARG A 292 -9.37 -28.44 16.02
N ILE A 293 -8.74 -27.88 14.99
CA ILE A 293 -8.67 -26.43 14.79
C ILE A 293 -9.63 -25.98 13.69
N ALA A 294 -10.43 -24.94 13.95
CA ALA A 294 -11.19 -24.20 12.95
C ALA A 294 -10.39 -22.95 12.52
N PHE A 295 -9.79 -23.01 11.34
CA PHE A 295 -9.10 -21.88 10.71
C PHE A 295 -10.10 -21.01 9.93
N VAL A 296 -10.25 -19.75 10.32
CA VAL A 296 -10.99 -18.74 9.55
C VAL A 296 -10.03 -17.92 8.70
N LEU A 297 -10.09 -18.13 7.39
CA LEU A 297 -9.21 -17.47 6.43
C LEU A 297 -9.96 -16.25 5.84
N VAL A 298 -9.54 -15.04 6.21
CA VAL A 298 -10.14 -13.78 5.68
C VAL A 298 -9.24 -13.23 4.59
N VAL A 299 -9.66 -13.37 3.33
CA VAL A 299 -8.79 -13.19 2.15
C VAL A 299 -9.35 -12.20 1.12
N HIS A 300 -8.45 -11.48 0.46
CA HIS A 300 -8.74 -10.49 -0.59
C HIS A 300 -7.56 -10.36 -1.56
N GLY A 301 -7.77 -9.64 -2.67
CA GLY A 301 -6.72 -9.36 -3.67
C GLY A 301 -6.63 -10.44 -4.76
N ARG A 302 -5.42 -10.64 -5.32
CA ARG A 302 -5.18 -11.53 -6.47
C ARG A 302 -4.22 -12.70 -6.20
N ALA A 303 -3.57 -12.74 -5.04
CA ALA A 303 -2.49 -13.69 -4.68
C ALA A 303 -2.96 -15.15 -4.42
N SER A 304 -3.74 -15.72 -5.33
CA SER A 304 -4.34 -17.06 -5.24
C SER A 304 -3.32 -18.17 -5.00
N ARG A 305 -2.23 -18.21 -5.77
CA ARG A 305 -1.18 -19.24 -5.62
C ARG A 305 -0.46 -19.17 -4.27
N GLN A 306 -0.27 -17.98 -3.70
CA GLN A 306 0.31 -17.83 -2.36
C GLN A 306 -0.67 -18.28 -1.27
N LEU A 307 -1.97 -17.99 -1.41
CA LEU A 307 -3.00 -18.53 -0.53
C LEU A 307 -3.04 -20.07 -0.59
N GLN A 308 -2.99 -20.67 -1.79
CA GLN A 308 -2.94 -22.13 -1.94
C GLN A 308 -1.66 -22.73 -1.34
N ARG A 309 -0.50 -22.10 -1.51
CA ARG A 309 0.76 -22.52 -0.87
C ARG A 309 0.68 -22.50 0.67
N MET A 310 0.16 -21.40 1.24
CA MET A 310 -0.05 -21.28 2.69
C MET A 310 -1.04 -22.32 3.20
N PHE A 311 -2.17 -22.50 2.50
CA PHE A 311 -3.17 -23.53 2.78
C PHE A 311 -2.56 -24.94 2.79
N LYS A 312 -1.74 -25.27 1.78
CA LYS A 312 -1.01 -26.55 1.69
C LYS A 312 -0.14 -26.81 2.93
N ALA A 313 0.52 -25.78 3.45
CA ALA A 313 1.35 -25.85 4.65
C ALA A 313 0.56 -26.02 5.95
N ILE A 314 -0.63 -25.39 6.08
CA ILE A 314 -1.48 -25.50 7.28
C ILE A 314 -2.51 -26.65 7.23
N TYR A 315 -2.69 -27.32 6.09
CA TYR A 315 -3.72 -28.35 5.92
C TYR A 315 -3.44 -29.62 6.74
N HIS A 316 -4.41 -30.05 7.54
CA HIS A 316 -4.50 -31.40 8.06
C HIS A 316 -5.96 -31.88 8.01
N LYS A 317 -6.17 -33.16 7.69
CA LYS A 317 -7.49 -33.78 7.50
C LYS A 317 -8.46 -33.61 8.69
N ASP A 318 -7.94 -33.53 9.91
CA ASP A 318 -8.76 -33.48 11.13
C ASP A 318 -9.12 -32.05 11.56
N HIS A 319 -8.49 -31.04 10.97
CA HIS A 319 -8.81 -29.61 11.15
C HIS A 319 -9.87 -29.17 10.14
N TYR A 320 -10.37 -27.94 10.29
CA TYR A 320 -11.39 -27.36 9.42
C TYR A 320 -10.98 -25.96 8.93
N TYR A 321 -11.46 -25.59 7.75
CA TYR A 321 -11.05 -24.35 7.07
C TYR A 321 -12.30 -23.63 6.55
N TYR A 322 -12.66 -22.49 7.15
CA TYR A 322 -13.79 -21.67 6.73
C TYR A 322 -13.29 -20.36 6.12
N ILE A 323 -13.54 -20.18 4.82
CA ILE A 323 -12.87 -19.15 4.01
C ILE A 323 -13.84 -18.02 3.66
N HIS A 324 -13.56 -16.81 4.14
CA HIS A 324 -14.25 -15.59 3.75
C HIS A 324 -13.44 -14.87 2.67
N CYS A 325 -14.03 -14.71 1.48
CA CYS A 325 -13.45 -13.90 0.41
C CYS A 325 -14.16 -12.54 0.35
N ASP A 326 -13.40 -11.44 0.51
CA ASP A 326 -13.93 -10.08 0.40
C ASP A 326 -14.82 -9.91 -0.84
N LYS A 327 -15.97 -9.24 -0.68
CA LYS A 327 -17.01 -9.10 -1.72
C LYS A 327 -16.45 -8.59 -3.06
N ARG A 328 -15.41 -7.74 -3.04
CA ARG A 328 -14.76 -7.15 -4.22
C ARG A 328 -13.81 -8.10 -4.94
N SER A 329 -13.31 -9.15 -4.26
CA SER A 329 -12.27 -10.06 -4.76
C SER A 329 -12.85 -11.25 -5.54
N HIS A 330 -13.53 -10.98 -6.65
CA HIS A 330 -14.30 -12.00 -7.41
C HIS A 330 -13.44 -13.14 -7.97
N TYR A 331 -12.30 -12.84 -8.62
CA TYR A 331 -11.33 -13.86 -9.05
C TYR A 331 -10.87 -14.78 -7.91
N LEU A 332 -10.43 -14.22 -6.78
CA LEU A 332 -9.94 -15.01 -5.66
C LEU A 332 -11.03 -15.93 -5.10
N HIS A 333 -12.28 -15.46 -5.07
CA HIS A 333 -13.43 -16.28 -4.69
C HIS A 333 -13.69 -17.45 -5.67
N ARG A 334 -13.49 -17.26 -6.99
CA ARG A 334 -13.56 -18.38 -7.97
C ARG A 334 -12.47 -19.42 -7.67
N GLN A 335 -11.23 -19.00 -7.46
CA GLN A 335 -10.13 -19.92 -7.13
C GLN A 335 -10.36 -20.65 -5.80
N VAL A 336 -10.88 -19.96 -4.77
CA VAL A 336 -11.19 -20.56 -3.47
C VAL A 336 -12.31 -21.60 -3.58
N LEU A 337 -13.40 -21.32 -4.31
CA LEU A 337 -14.44 -22.31 -4.59
C LEU A 337 -13.89 -23.56 -5.29
N GLN A 338 -12.96 -23.38 -6.25
CA GLN A 338 -12.39 -24.47 -7.04
C GLN A 338 -11.54 -25.45 -6.21
N PHE A 339 -10.87 -25.01 -5.14
CA PHE A 339 -10.13 -25.92 -4.25
C PHE A 339 -10.91 -26.33 -3.00
N ALA A 340 -11.84 -25.51 -2.51
CA ALA A 340 -12.70 -25.89 -1.38
C ALA A 340 -13.57 -27.11 -1.70
N SER A 341 -14.06 -27.24 -2.94
CA SER A 341 -14.83 -28.40 -3.39
C SER A 341 -14.07 -29.74 -3.42
N GLN A 342 -12.74 -29.72 -3.24
CA GLN A 342 -11.89 -30.92 -3.27
C GLN A 342 -11.72 -31.57 -1.88
N TYR A 343 -12.13 -30.88 -0.80
CA TYR A 343 -11.84 -31.29 0.59
C TYR A 343 -13.09 -31.13 1.48
N PRO A 344 -13.60 -32.20 2.13
CA PRO A 344 -14.85 -32.13 2.89
C PRO A 344 -14.76 -31.28 4.17
N ASN A 345 -13.54 -31.02 4.65
CA ASN A 345 -13.24 -30.17 5.80
C ASN A 345 -12.96 -28.69 5.41
N VAL A 346 -13.26 -28.29 4.18
CA VAL A 346 -13.14 -26.90 3.70
C VAL A 346 -14.50 -26.37 3.29
N ARG A 347 -14.85 -25.17 3.77
CA ARG A 347 -16.10 -24.46 3.44
C ARG A 347 -15.80 -23.00 3.11
N VAL A 348 -16.68 -22.37 2.33
CA VAL A 348 -16.59 -20.94 1.95
C VAL A 348 -17.82 -20.23 2.53
N THR A 349 -17.66 -19.00 3.02
CA THR A 349 -18.81 -18.24 3.56
C THR A 349 -19.83 -17.97 2.46
N SER A 350 -21.10 -18.33 2.71
CA SER A 350 -22.21 -18.07 1.78
C SER A 350 -22.49 -16.58 1.61
N TRP A 351 -22.30 -15.82 2.68
CA TRP A 351 -22.26 -14.36 2.74
C TRP A 351 -20.83 -13.85 2.52
N ARG A 352 -20.68 -12.64 1.98
CA ARG A 352 -19.38 -11.99 1.73
C ARG A 352 -19.47 -10.49 1.97
N MET A 353 -18.64 -9.96 2.86
CA MET A 353 -18.58 -8.54 3.21
C MET A 353 -17.46 -7.81 2.46
N SER A 354 -17.59 -6.49 2.30
CA SER A 354 -16.52 -5.62 1.76
C SER A 354 -15.59 -5.18 2.91
N THR A 355 -14.83 -6.10 3.46
CA THR A 355 -13.89 -5.88 4.58
C THR A 355 -12.80 -4.86 4.24
N ILE A 356 -13.10 -3.57 4.46
CA ILE A 356 -12.14 -2.47 4.28
C ILE A 356 -11.13 -2.39 5.44
N TRP A 357 -9.97 -1.77 5.20
CA TRP A 357 -9.01 -1.53 6.27
C TRP A 357 -9.66 -0.69 7.38
N GLY A 358 -9.58 -1.17 8.63
CA GLY A 358 -10.21 -0.51 9.78
C GLY A 358 -11.73 -0.64 9.88
N GLY A 359 -12.39 -1.32 8.94
CA GLY A 359 -13.86 -1.42 8.85
C GLY A 359 -14.51 -2.09 10.06
N ALA A 360 -15.72 -1.64 10.40
CA ALA A 360 -16.61 -2.29 11.34
C ALA A 360 -16.96 -3.72 10.87
N SER A 361 -17.10 -3.91 9.55
CA SER A 361 -17.45 -5.17 8.90
C SER A 361 -16.46 -6.32 9.15
N LEU A 362 -15.23 -6.05 9.59
CA LEU A 362 -14.27 -7.10 9.99
C LEU A 362 -14.70 -7.81 11.28
N LEU A 363 -15.21 -7.10 12.29
CA LEU A 363 -15.75 -7.75 13.48
C LEU A 363 -17.05 -8.49 13.16
N SER A 364 -17.93 -7.90 12.33
CA SER A 364 -19.15 -8.57 11.87
C SER A 364 -18.86 -9.87 11.11
N THR A 365 -17.77 -9.88 10.32
CA THR A 365 -17.24 -11.09 9.64
C THR A 365 -16.82 -12.14 10.67
N TYR A 366 -16.03 -11.79 11.68
CA TYR A 366 -15.64 -12.75 12.71
C TYR A 366 -16.84 -13.27 13.52
N LEU A 367 -17.72 -12.40 14.01
CA LEU A 367 -18.89 -12.80 14.82
C LEU A 367 -19.88 -13.68 14.06
N GLN A 368 -20.12 -13.43 12.76
CA GLN A 368 -20.95 -14.32 11.95
C GLN A 368 -20.24 -15.65 11.65
N SER A 369 -18.95 -15.64 11.33
CA SER A 369 -18.21 -16.89 11.10
C SER A 369 -18.12 -17.77 12.36
N MET A 370 -18.06 -17.15 13.55
CA MET A 370 -18.14 -17.84 14.84
C MET A 370 -19.50 -18.51 15.04
N ARG A 371 -20.60 -17.81 14.72
CA ARG A 371 -21.95 -18.41 14.73
C ARG A 371 -22.05 -19.59 13.77
N ASP A 372 -21.70 -19.38 12.50
CA ASP A 372 -21.74 -20.42 11.46
C ASP A 372 -20.98 -21.69 11.91
N LEU A 373 -19.78 -21.51 12.49
CA LEU A 373 -18.94 -22.61 12.99
C LEU A 373 -19.49 -23.33 14.22
N LEU A 374 -20.33 -22.68 15.03
CA LEU A 374 -21.01 -23.33 16.16
C LEU A 374 -22.24 -24.12 15.71
N GLU A 375 -22.92 -23.66 14.67
CA GLU A 375 -24.10 -24.30 14.07
C GLU A 375 -23.73 -25.51 13.18
N MET A 376 -22.49 -25.59 12.67
CA MET A 376 -21.93 -26.76 11.98
C MET A 376 -21.67 -27.93 12.96
N SER A 377 -22.74 -28.66 13.30
CA SER A 377 -22.69 -29.82 14.22
C SER A 377 -21.80 -30.98 13.75
N ASP A 378 -21.48 -31.06 12.45
CA ASP A 378 -20.53 -32.03 11.91
C ASP A 378 -19.05 -31.64 12.12
N TRP A 379 -18.80 -30.39 12.54
CA TRP A 379 -17.47 -29.84 12.80
C TRP A 379 -17.22 -29.68 14.31
N SER A 380 -16.77 -30.75 14.96
CA SER A 380 -16.23 -30.72 16.32
C SER A 380 -14.82 -30.11 16.36
N TRP A 381 -14.71 -28.83 16.72
CA TRP A 381 -13.46 -28.06 16.87
C TRP A 381 -13.29 -27.48 18.28
N ASP A 382 -12.04 -27.37 18.75
CA ASP A 382 -11.65 -26.81 20.05
C ASP A 382 -11.24 -25.33 19.98
N PHE A 383 -10.57 -24.92 18.89
CA PHE A 383 -10.00 -23.58 18.72
C PHE A 383 -10.43 -22.90 17.43
N PHE A 384 -10.68 -21.59 17.52
CA PHE A 384 -10.81 -20.64 16.42
C PHE A 384 -9.45 -19.96 16.19
N ILE A 385 -8.93 -19.96 14.96
CA ILE A 385 -7.72 -19.21 14.57
C ILE A 385 -8.00 -18.38 13.32
N ASN A 386 -7.75 -17.08 13.35
CA ASN A 386 -7.83 -16.22 12.17
C ASN A 386 -6.49 -16.08 11.44
N LEU A 387 -6.51 -16.14 10.10
CA LEU A 387 -5.35 -15.90 9.23
C LEU A 387 -5.74 -15.08 8.00
N SER A 388 -4.80 -14.27 7.49
CA SER A 388 -4.93 -13.62 6.18
C SER A 388 -4.14 -14.39 5.11
N ALA A 389 -4.37 -14.08 3.83
CA ALA A 389 -3.56 -14.63 2.72
C ALA A 389 -2.07 -14.20 2.75
N ALA A 390 -1.69 -13.31 3.69
CA ALA A 390 -0.33 -12.83 3.91
C ALA A 390 0.27 -13.28 5.26
N ASP A 391 -0.37 -14.20 5.99
CA ASP A 391 0.22 -14.91 7.12
C ASP A 391 0.95 -16.19 6.61
N TYR A 392 1.87 -16.74 7.40
CA TYR A 392 2.47 -18.07 7.16
C TYR A 392 2.83 -18.75 8.50
N PRO A 393 2.75 -20.08 8.63
CA PRO A 393 3.26 -20.79 9.81
C PRO A 393 4.78 -20.62 9.98
N VAL A 394 5.26 -20.60 11.22
CA VAL A 394 6.70 -20.60 11.60
C VAL A 394 7.12 -21.78 12.47
N ARG A 395 6.18 -22.68 12.76
CA ARG A 395 6.37 -24.00 13.42
C ARG A 395 5.48 -25.03 12.71
N THR A 396 5.65 -26.32 12.98
CA THR A 396 4.86 -27.37 12.32
C THR A 396 3.42 -27.42 12.84
N ASN A 397 2.53 -28.09 12.10
CA ASN A 397 1.18 -28.44 12.57
C ASN A 397 1.22 -29.17 13.91
N ASP A 398 2.16 -30.10 14.07
CA ASP A 398 2.13 -31.07 15.16
C ASP A 398 2.57 -30.42 16.47
N GLN A 399 3.57 -29.53 16.40
CA GLN A 399 3.96 -28.64 17.51
C GLN A 399 2.82 -27.69 17.91
N LEU A 400 2.05 -27.15 16.94
CA LEU A 400 0.88 -26.32 17.22
C LEU A 400 -0.23 -27.10 17.94
N VAL A 401 -0.51 -28.33 17.48
CA VAL A 401 -1.51 -29.21 18.09
C VAL A 401 -1.07 -29.66 19.48
N ALA A 402 0.19 -30.03 19.69
CA ALA A 402 0.73 -30.38 21.01
C ALA A 402 0.57 -29.21 21.99
N PHE A 403 1.01 -28.02 21.59
CA PHE A 403 0.91 -26.79 22.39
C PHE A 403 -0.54 -26.45 22.77
N LEU A 404 -1.44 -26.39 21.80
CA LEU A 404 -2.85 -26.03 22.04
C LEU A 404 -3.60 -27.11 22.83
N SER A 405 -3.21 -28.38 22.71
CA SER A 405 -3.81 -29.47 23.52
C SER A 405 -3.43 -29.36 25.00
N ARG A 406 -2.21 -28.88 25.31
CA ARG A 406 -1.76 -28.60 26.69
C ARG A 406 -2.47 -27.38 27.30
N TYR A 407 -2.82 -26.38 26.49
CA TYR A 407 -3.41 -25.12 26.93
C TYR A 407 -4.85 -24.91 26.43
N ARG A 408 -5.65 -25.98 26.33
CA ARG A 408 -6.93 -25.98 25.59
C ARG A 408 -8.02 -25.05 26.14
N ASP A 409 -7.96 -24.75 27.44
CA ASP A 409 -8.92 -23.86 28.12
C ASP A 409 -8.49 -22.38 28.13
N MET A 410 -7.37 -22.04 27.50
CA MET A 410 -6.81 -20.68 27.47
C MET A 410 -7.23 -19.90 26.21
N ASN A 411 -7.12 -18.57 26.27
CA ASN A 411 -7.38 -17.65 25.15
C ASN A 411 -6.15 -16.77 24.87
N PHE A 412 -5.67 -16.79 23.63
CA PHE A 412 -4.41 -16.19 23.20
C PHE A 412 -4.65 -14.88 22.45
N LEU A 413 -4.61 -13.78 23.18
CA LEU A 413 -4.71 -12.40 22.67
C LEU A 413 -3.39 -11.67 22.92
N LYS A 414 -3.18 -10.54 22.25
CA LYS A 414 -2.03 -9.66 22.55
C LYS A 414 -2.51 -8.25 22.82
N SER A 415 -2.29 -7.77 24.03
CA SER A 415 -2.54 -6.40 24.48
C SER A 415 -1.41 -5.47 24.04
N HIS A 416 -1.70 -4.16 23.98
CA HIS A 416 -0.79 -3.13 23.51
C HIS A 416 0.37 -2.80 24.48
N GLY A 417 0.28 -3.23 25.75
CA GLY A 417 1.37 -3.20 26.74
C GLY A 417 1.89 -1.81 27.14
N ARG A 418 1.03 -0.79 27.27
CA ARG A 418 1.42 0.62 27.56
C ARG A 418 0.37 1.35 28.40
N ASP A 419 0.56 2.65 28.56
CA ASP A 419 -0.47 3.66 28.85
C ASP A 419 -1.74 3.46 27.97
N ASN A 420 -2.83 3.02 28.61
CA ASN A 420 -4.11 2.70 27.98
C ASN A 420 -4.88 3.95 27.51
N ALA A 421 -4.83 5.04 28.26
CA ALA A 421 -5.50 6.29 27.86
C ALA A 421 -4.98 6.80 26.50
N ARG A 422 -3.69 6.57 26.21
CA ARG A 422 -3.07 6.83 24.91
C ARG A 422 -3.41 5.79 23.83
N PHE A 423 -3.66 4.53 24.19
CA PHE A 423 -4.18 3.53 23.25
C PHE A 423 -5.57 3.93 22.76
N ILE A 424 -6.50 4.17 23.69
CA ILE A 424 -7.88 4.64 23.42
C ILE A 424 -7.90 5.80 22.42
N ARG A 425 -7.13 6.88 22.68
CA ARG A 425 -7.07 8.06 21.80
C ARG A 425 -6.41 7.81 20.44
N LYS A 426 -5.51 6.82 20.31
CA LYS A 426 -4.80 6.52 19.04
C LYS A 426 -5.55 5.55 18.13
N GLN A 427 -6.34 4.66 18.73
CA GLN A 427 -7.32 3.84 18.03
C GLN A 427 -8.58 4.64 17.64
N GLY A 428 -8.83 5.79 18.29
CA GLY A 428 -10.06 6.56 18.11
C GLY A 428 -11.27 5.88 18.76
N LEU A 429 -11.08 5.10 19.84
CA LEU A 429 -12.18 4.45 20.56
C LEU A 429 -13.12 5.50 21.21
N ASP A 430 -12.61 6.69 21.49
CA ASP A 430 -13.34 7.89 21.94
C ASP A 430 -14.10 8.61 20.81
N ARG A 431 -14.09 8.09 19.58
CA ARG A 431 -14.81 8.64 18.42
C ARG A 431 -15.87 7.67 17.91
N LEU A 432 -16.95 8.22 17.39
CA LEU A 432 -18.02 7.47 16.72
C LEU A 432 -17.70 7.36 15.22
N PHE A 433 -17.72 6.14 14.69
CA PHE A 433 -17.53 5.85 13.27
C PHE A 433 -18.74 5.13 12.66
N LEU A 434 -18.89 5.22 11.34
CA LEU A 434 -19.89 4.48 10.56
C LEU A 434 -19.26 3.95 9.27
N GLU A 435 -19.51 2.68 8.93
CA GLU A 435 -19.13 2.09 7.64
C GLU A 435 -20.29 2.22 6.63
N CYS A 436 -20.15 3.08 5.63
CA CYS A 436 -21.06 3.11 4.46
C CYS A 436 -20.31 3.59 3.21
N ASP A 437 -20.82 3.30 2.00
CA ASP A 437 -20.13 3.52 0.71
C ASP A 437 -18.70 2.91 0.64
N THR A 438 -18.41 1.84 1.39
CA THR A 438 -17.06 1.25 1.58
C THR A 438 -16.00 2.22 2.14
N HIS A 439 -16.42 3.11 3.04
CA HIS A 439 -15.57 4.06 3.76
C HIS A 439 -15.95 4.13 5.26
N MET A 440 -14.97 4.35 6.15
CA MET A 440 -15.22 4.61 7.58
C MET A 440 -15.30 6.11 7.86
N TRP A 441 -16.52 6.62 7.98
CA TRP A 441 -16.83 8.01 8.27
C TRP A 441 -16.68 8.31 9.76
N ARG A 442 -15.94 9.36 10.12
CA ARG A 442 -15.91 9.87 11.51
C ARG A 442 -17.07 10.83 11.73
N LEU A 443 -17.92 10.58 12.72
CA LEU A 443 -19.17 11.33 12.93
C LEU A 443 -19.13 12.28 14.13
N GLY A 444 -18.23 12.07 15.07
CA GLY A 444 -18.05 12.90 16.26
C GLY A 444 -17.43 12.12 17.42
N ASP A 445 -17.62 12.63 18.64
CA ASP A 445 -17.01 12.12 19.86
C ASP A 445 -18.01 11.30 20.69
N ARG A 446 -17.51 10.33 21.47
CA ARG A 446 -18.32 9.53 22.40
C ARG A 446 -17.55 9.24 23.69
N LYS A 447 -18.28 8.98 24.77
CA LYS A 447 -17.69 8.48 26.02
C LYS A 447 -17.21 7.03 25.84
N ILE A 448 -16.21 6.65 26.63
CA ILE A 448 -15.93 5.24 26.92
C ILE A 448 -16.92 4.79 28.02
N PRO A 449 -17.55 3.59 27.93
CA PRO A 449 -18.55 3.19 28.91
C PRO A 449 -17.94 2.93 30.29
N GLU A 450 -18.62 3.38 31.34
CA GLU A 450 -18.22 3.17 32.73
C GLU A 450 -18.43 1.73 33.19
N GLY A 451 -17.67 1.29 34.20
CA GLY A 451 -17.84 -0.01 34.87
C GLY A 451 -17.05 -1.18 34.27
N ILE A 452 -16.32 -0.97 33.16
CA ILE A 452 -15.50 -1.98 32.49
C ILE A 452 -14.07 -1.50 32.22
N ASN A 453 -13.13 -2.44 32.17
CA ASN A 453 -11.76 -2.20 31.71
C ASN A 453 -11.68 -2.36 30.20
N VAL A 454 -11.47 -1.27 29.45
CA VAL A 454 -11.21 -1.36 27.99
C VAL A 454 -9.75 -1.67 27.75
N ASP A 455 -9.46 -2.65 26.89
CA ASP A 455 -8.12 -3.00 26.43
C ASP A 455 -8.12 -3.33 24.93
N GLY A 456 -6.95 -3.38 24.32
CA GLY A 456 -6.77 -3.97 23.01
C GLY A 456 -5.30 -4.11 22.61
N GLY A 457 -5.06 -4.54 21.38
CA GLY A 457 -3.74 -4.69 20.80
C GLY A 457 -3.87 -5.26 19.38
N SER A 458 -3.57 -6.54 19.20
CA SER A 458 -3.64 -7.19 17.89
C SER A 458 -5.00 -7.84 17.61
N ASP A 459 -5.49 -7.65 16.38
CA ASP A 459 -6.63 -8.32 15.76
C ASP A 459 -6.36 -9.79 15.35
N TRP A 460 -5.15 -10.30 15.57
CA TRP A 460 -4.76 -11.70 15.31
C TRP A 460 -4.68 -12.45 16.62
N PHE A 461 -5.39 -13.57 16.74
CA PHE A 461 -5.60 -14.28 18.01
C PHE A 461 -5.86 -15.78 17.82
N LEU A 462 -5.96 -16.50 18.93
CA LEU A 462 -6.50 -17.87 18.98
C LEU A 462 -7.47 -17.93 20.17
N LEU A 463 -8.72 -18.33 19.95
CA LEU A 463 -9.75 -18.37 20.99
C LEU A 463 -10.29 -19.80 21.11
N ASN A 464 -10.53 -20.27 22.34
CA ASN A 464 -11.14 -21.58 22.56
C ASN A 464 -12.66 -21.54 22.36
N ARG A 465 -13.25 -22.72 22.09
CA ARG A 465 -14.68 -22.86 21.80
C ARG A 465 -15.57 -22.26 22.88
N LYS A 466 -15.27 -22.48 24.16
CA LYS A 466 -16.09 -22.00 25.30
C LYS A 466 -16.24 -20.48 25.30
N PHE A 467 -15.16 -19.75 25.04
CA PHE A 467 -15.22 -18.29 24.93
C PHE A 467 -15.92 -17.82 23.66
N VAL A 468 -15.76 -18.54 22.53
CA VAL A 468 -16.49 -18.23 21.29
C VAL A 468 -18.00 -18.49 21.43
N GLU A 469 -18.41 -19.54 22.14
CA GLU A 469 -19.80 -19.83 22.51
C GLU A 469 -20.37 -18.71 23.39
N TYR A 470 -19.63 -18.27 24.41
CA TYR A 470 -20.01 -17.13 25.26
C TYR A 470 -20.19 -15.83 24.45
N VAL A 471 -19.20 -15.44 23.64
CA VAL A 471 -19.24 -14.24 22.78
C VAL A 471 -20.41 -14.29 21.79
N THR A 472 -20.73 -15.47 21.26
CA THR A 472 -21.79 -15.63 20.26
C THR A 472 -23.18 -15.63 20.89
N LEU A 473 -23.38 -16.45 21.93
CA LEU A 473 -24.69 -16.85 22.46
C LEU A 473 -25.11 -16.10 23.73
N SER A 474 -24.20 -15.45 24.46
CA SER A 474 -24.57 -14.67 25.65
C SER A 474 -25.39 -13.44 25.28
N ASN A 475 -26.44 -13.20 26.07
CA ASN A 475 -27.29 -12.02 26.06
C ASN A 475 -27.11 -11.19 27.35
N ASP A 476 -25.99 -11.36 28.06
CA ASP A 476 -25.66 -10.53 29.22
C ASP A 476 -25.39 -9.06 28.85
N ASP A 477 -25.29 -8.22 29.87
CA ASP A 477 -25.10 -6.77 29.72
C ASP A 477 -23.81 -6.40 28.98
N LEU A 478 -22.71 -7.15 29.23
CA LEU A 478 -21.40 -6.92 28.64
C LEU A 478 -21.41 -7.25 27.15
N VAL A 479 -21.77 -8.48 26.79
CA VAL A 479 -21.75 -8.95 25.40
C VAL A 479 -22.73 -8.17 24.54
N THR A 480 -23.92 -7.87 25.06
CA THR A 480 -24.94 -7.08 24.34
C THR A 480 -24.47 -5.65 24.08
N LYS A 481 -23.98 -4.94 25.11
CA LYS A 481 -23.52 -3.54 24.97
C LYS A 481 -22.23 -3.43 24.17
N MET A 482 -21.31 -4.41 24.27
CA MET A 482 -20.08 -4.42 23.46
C MET A 482 -20.39 -4.65 21.98
N LYS A 483 -21.31 -5.55 21.61
CA LYS A 483 -21.76 -5.71 20.22
C LYS A 483 -22.29 -4.38 19.64
N GLN A 484 -23.09 -3.63 20.41
CA GLN A 484 -23.59 -2.31 20.01
C GLN A 484 -22.48 -1.25 19.90
N PHE A 485 -21.61 -1.12 20.92
CA PHE A 485 -20.52 -0.14 20.92
C PHE A 485 -19.54 -0.37 19.76
N TYR A 486 -19.17 -1.63 19.50
CA TYR A 486 -18.20 -2.00 18.49
C TYR A 486 -18.72 -2.00 17.05
N SER A 487 -20.04 -2.00 16.84
CA SER A 487 -20.66 -1.77 15.53
C SER A 487 -20.35 -0.38 14.93
N TYR A 488 -20.02 0.60 15.79
CA TYR A 488 -19.72 1.99 15.40
C TYR A 488 -18.27 2.40 15.72
N THR A 489 -17.33 1.46 15.57
CA THR A 489 -15.93 1.59 16.01
C THR A 489 -14.95 1.33 14.87
N LEU A 490 -13.87 2.13 14.80
CA LEU A 490 -12.72 1.90 13.93
C LEU A 490 -11.84 0.76 14.49
N LEU A 491 -11.33 -0.12 13.63
CA LEU A 491 -10.47 -1.26 14.02
C LEU A 491 -11.07 -2.12 15.16
N PRO A 492 -12.37 -2.51 15.11
CA PRO A 492 -13.05 -3.08 16.26
C PRO A 492 -12.45 -4.40 16.76
N ALA A 493 -11.91 -5.22 15.84
CA ALA A 493 -11.27 -6.48 16.16
C ALA A 493 -9.95 -6.33 16.94
N GLU A 494 -9.32 -5.15 16.95
CA GLU A 494 -8.11 -4.88 17.75
C GLU A 494 -8.43 -4.64 19.25
N SER A 495 -9.69 -4.55 19.67
CA SER A 495 -10.04 -4.36 21.11
C SER A 495 -11.34 -5.01 21.61
N PHE A 496 -12.27 -5.42 20.72
CA PHE A 496 -13.52 -6.07 21.13
C PHE A 496 -13.26 -7.35 21.95
N PHE A 497 -12.42 -8.26 21.45
CA PHE A 497 -12.19 -9.55 22.10
C PHE A 497 -11.46 -9.42 23.43
N HIS A 498 -10.48 -8.50 23.53
CA HIS A 498 -9.80 -8.16 24.78
C HIS A 498 -10.77 -7.56 25.80
N THR A 499 -11.54 -6.55 25.40
CA THR A 499 -12.50 -5.85 26.29
C THR A 499 -13.62 -6.79 26.76
N VAL A 500 -14.12 -7.70 25.91
CA VAL A 500 -15.08 -8.72 26.35
C VAL A 500 -14.40 -9.73 27.26
N LEU A 501 -13.25 -10.30 26.90
CA LEU A 501 -12.59 -11.33 27.71
C LEU A 501 -12.24 -10.83 29.11
N GLU A 502 -11.54 -9.69 29.22
CA GLU A 502 -11.08 -9.13 30.49
C GLU A 502 -12.21 -8.74 31.45
N ASN A 503 -13.44 -8.56 30.98
CA ASN A 503 -14.60 -8.24 31.81
C ASN A 503 -15.62 -9.39 31.92
N SER A 504 -15.43 -10.49 31.19
CA SER A 504 -16.30 -11.67 31.22
C SER A 504 -15.98 -12.61 32.41
N PRO A 505 -16.81 -13.63 32.67
CA PRO A 505 -16.48 -14.71 33.59
C PRO A 505 -15.22 -15.52 33.19
N TYR A 506 -14.74 -15.41 31.94
CA TYR A 506 -13.57 -16.12 31.41
C TYR A 506 -12.26 -15.32 31.51
N CYS A 507 -12.24 -14.20 32.25
CA CYS A 507 -11.07 -13.30 32.32
C CYS A 507 -9.79 -13.97 32.87
N ASP A 508 -9.93 -15.05 33.64
CA ASP A 508 -8.85 -15.89 34.15
C ASP A 508 -8.25 -16.84 33.09
N THR A 509 -8.82 -16.91 31.88
CA THR A 509 -8.28 -17.74 30.77
C THR A 509 -7.34 -16.99 29.82
N MET A 510 -7.20 -15.66 29.98
CA MET A 510 -6.41 -14.84 29.06
C MET A 510 -4.91 -15.08 29.20
N ILE A 511 -4.20 -15.19 28.08
CA ILE A 511 -2.74 -15.17 27.97
C ILE A 511 -2.34 -14.03 27.04
N ASP A 512 -1.48 -13.11 27.51
CA ASP A 512 -1.01 -11.93 26.75
C ASP A 512 0.12 -12.27 25.73
N ASN A 513 -0.15 -13.29 24.92
CA ASN A 513 0.65 -13.66 23.75
C ASN A 513 -0.27 -14.32 22.70
N ASN A 514 -0.53 -13.64 21.58
CA ASN A 514 -1.33 -14.17 20.46
C ASN A 514 -0.60 -15.19 19.57
N LEU A 515 0.60 -15.63 19.97
CA LEU A 515 1.44 -16.58 19.25
C LEU A 515 1.89 -16.11 17.83
N ARG A 516 1.80 -14.81 17.53
CA ARG A 516 2.21 -14.22 16.24
C ARG A 516 3.55 -13.49 16.32
N ILE A 517 4.27 -13.42 15.20
CA ILE A 517 5.34 -12.44 14.94
C ILE A 517 4.83 -11.44 13.89
N THR A 518 4.63 -10.18 14.28
CA THR A 518 4.14 -9.12 13.37
C THR A 518 5.29 -8.18 12.98
N ASN A 519 5.54 -7.98 11.68
CA ASN A 519 6.71 -7.23 11.21
C ASN A 519 6.53 -5.70 11.26
N TRP A 520 6.44 -5.13 12.46
CA TRP A 520 6.22 -3.69 12.66
C TRP A 520 7.48 -2.83 12.49
N ASN A 521 7.69 -2.27 11.29
CA ASN A 521 8.64 -1.16 11.10
C ASN A 521 7.91 0.18 10.87
N ARG A 522 7.63 0.90 11.96
CA ARG A 522 6.85 2.16 11.94
C ARG A 522 7.46 3.26 11.07
N LYS A 523 8.77 3.26 10.78
CA LYS A 523 9.41 4.25 9.88
C LYS A 523 8.91 4.12 8.43
N LEU A 524 8.45 2.92 8.04
CA LEU A 524 7.93 2.60 6.72
C LEU A 524 6.41 2.39 6.74
N GLY A 525 5.89 1.60 7.68
CA GLY A 525 4.48 1.18 7.72
C GLY A 525 3.44 2.21 8.17
N CYS A 526 3.87 3.32 8.80
CA CYS A 526 2.98 4.40 9.25
C CYS A 526 3.09 5.63 8.32
N LYS A 527 2.27 5.69 7.26
CA LYS A 527 2.25 6.81 6.29
C LYS A 527 0.88 7.45 6.10
N CYS A 528 -0.11 7.10 6.94
CA CYS A 528 -1.52 7.51 6.77
C CYS A 528 -2.10 7.09 5.39
N GLN A 529 -1.56 6.02 4.79
CA GLN A 529 -1.88 5.55 3.44
C GLN A 529 -3.38 5.23 3.22
N TYR A 530 -4.12 4.96 4.30
CA TYR A 530 -5.54 4.61 4.27
C TYR A 530 -6.50 5.82 4.36
N LYS A 531 -6.02 7.08 4.34
CA LYS A 531 -6.86 8.30 4.45
C LYS A 531 -7.97 8.44 3.39
N HIS A 532 -7.93 7.64 2.32
CA HIS A 532 -8.97 7.58 1.29
C HIS A 532 -10.05 6.51 1.55
N ILE A 533 -9.84 5.63 2.54
CA ILE A 533 -10.73 4.54 2.97
C ILE A 533 -11.32 4.83 4.36
N VAL A 534 -10.60 5.57 5.21
CA VAL A 534 -11.03 5.89 6.58
C VAL A 534 -10.71 7.34 6.94
N ASP A 535 -11.55 7.96 7.78
CA ASP A 535 -11.32 9.28 8.39
C ASP A 535 -10.27 9.26 9.54
N TRP A 536 -9.19 8.50 9.37
CA TRP A 536 -8.13 8.30 10.37
C TRP A 536 -6.76 8.00 9.72
N CYS A 537 -5.69 8.01 10.53
CA CYS A 537 -4.35 7.62 10.08
C CYS A 537 -3.92 6.25 10.64
N GLY A 538 -3.86 5.26 9.76
CA GLY A 538 -3.40 3.91 10.09
C GLY A 538 -1.89 3.67 9.94
N CYS A 539 -1.47 2.52 10.46
CA CYS A 539 -0.20 1.86 10.17
C CYS A 539 -0.47 0.42 9.71
N SER A 540 0.46 -0.19 8.97
CA SER A 540 0.44 -1.63 8.66
C SER A 540 1.85 -2.24 8.75
N PRO A 541 1.98 -3.54 9.07
CA PRO A 541 3.29 -4.21 9.11
C PRO A 541 3.93 -4.32 7.71
N ASN A 542 5.26 -4.35 7.71
CA ASN A 542 6.07 -4.61 6.53
C ASN A 542 6.01 -6.09 6.13
N ASP A 543 6.42 -6.37 4.91
CA ASP A 543 6.58 -7.74 4.42
C ASP A 543 8.00 -8.23 4.74
N PHE A 544 8.13 -9.47 5.20
CA PHE A 544 9.43 -10.07 5.56
C PHE A 544 10.36 -10.20 4.35
N LYS A 545 11.67 -10.25 4.61
CA LYS A 545 12.74 -10.42 3.61
C LYS A 545 13.71 -11.54 4.05
N PRO A 546 14.58 -12.07 3.18
CA PRO A 546 15.58 -13.10 3.54
C PRO A 546 16.40 -12.80 4.81
N SER A 547 16.71 -11.53 5.08
CA SER A 547 17.40 -11.09 6.31
C SER A 547 16.64 -11.36 7.61
N ASP A 548 15.32 -11.50 7.55
CA ASP A 548 14.46 -11.69 8.73
C ASP A 548 14.39 -13.15 9.21
N PHE A 549 14.88 -14.13 8.44
CA PHE A 549 14.66 -15.57 8.70
C PHE A 549 15.00 -15.99 10.14
N HIS A 550 16.11 -15.49 10.69
CA HIS A 550 16.55 -15.75 12.06
C HIS A 550 15.50 -15.40 13.14
N ARG A 551 14.57 -14.48 12.85
CA ARG A 551 13.49 -14.06 13.77
C ARG A 551 12.42 -15.13 13.95
N PHE A 552 12.28 -16.06 13.01
CA PHE A 552 11.37 -17.20 13.11
C PHE A 552 11.90 -18.30 14.02
N GLN A 553 13.22 -18.34 14.25
CA GLN A 553 13.91 -19.29 15.11
C GLN A 553 14.02 -18.80 16.57
N GLN A 554 13.33 -17.72 16.93
CA GLN A 554 13.37 -17.15 18.28
C GLN A 554 12.63 -18.05 19.28
N THR A 555 13.24 -18.27 20.45
CA THR A 555 12.69 -19.11 21.53
C THR A 555 12.24 -18.30 22.75
N SER A 556 12.22 -16.95 22.68
CA SER A 556 11.92 -16.10 23.84
C SER A 556 10.45 -16.16 24.31
N ARG A 557 9.55 -16.59 23.40
CA ARG A 557 8.13 -16.88 23.66
C ARG A 557 7.60 -17.82 22.57
N PRO A 558 6.55 -18.62 22.83
CA PRO A 558 5.93 -19.44 21.80
C PRO A 558 5.32 -18.57 20.69
N THR A 559 5.61 -18.92 19.44
CA THR A 559 5.04 -18.31 18.23
C THR A 559 4.90 -19.35 17.13
N PHE A 560 3.70 -19.44 16.54
CA PHE A 560 3.38 -20.46 15.52
C PHE A 560 3.07 -19.87 14.14
N PHE A 561 2.77 -18.56 14.05
CA PHE A 561 2.53 -17.87 12.78
C PHE A 561 3.25 -16.51 12.72
N ALA A 562 3.52 -16.02 11.53
CA ALA A 562 4.09 -14.69 11.31
C ALA A 562 3.42 -13.95 10.15
N ARG A 563 3.47 -12.61 10.18
CA ARG A 563 2.97 -11.74 9.10
C ARG A 563 3.75 -10.42 8.95
N LYS A 564 3.91 -9.85 7.75
CA LYS A 564 3.29 -10.27 6.47
C LYS A 564 4.27 -10.90 5.48
N PHE A 565 3.72 -11.67 4.55
CA PHE A 565 4.40 -12.24 3.39
C PHE A 565 3.61 -11.89 2.12
N GLU A 566 4.28 -11.35 1.11
CA GLU A 566 3.71 -11.05 -0.21
C GLU A 566 4.68 -11.57 -1.28
N ALA A 567 4.27 -12.58 -2.07
CA ALA A 567 5.19 -13.26 -3.01
C ALA A 567 5.66 -12.37 -4.18
N ALA A 568 4.90 -11.34 -4.55
CA ALA A 568 5.31 -10.29 -5.48
C ALA A 568 6.31 -9.26 -4.88
N VAL A 569 6.62 -9.38 -3.58
CA VAL A 569 7.41 -8.41 -2.78
C VAL A 569 8.66 -9.06 -2.14
N SER A 570 8.58 -10.35 -1.79
CA SER A 570 9.68 -11.31 -1.77
C SER A 570 9.13 -12.72 -1.59
N GLN A 571 9.35 -13.62 -2.56
CA GLN A 571 9.02 -15.03 -2.43
C GLN A 571 10.18 -15.83 -1.81
N GLU A 572 11.43 -15.35 -1.88
CA GLU A 572 12.59 -16.10 -1.38
C GLU A 572 12.43 -16.51 0.10
N ILE A 573 12.03 -15.58 0.97
CA ILE A 573 11.82 -15.85 2.40
C ILE A 573 10.68 -16.87 2.65
N ILE A 574 9.65 -16.88 1.79
CA ILE A 574 8.54 -17.85 1.84
C ILE A 574 9.06 -19.25 1.45
N GLY A 575 9.96 -19.32 0.47
CA GLY A 575 10.67 -20.54 0.11
C GLY A 575 11.53 -21.06 1.25
N GLN A 576 12.40 -20.22 1.81
CA GLN A 576 13.27 -20.57 2.95
C GLN A 576 12.46 -21.13 4.13
N LEU A 577 11.35 -20.48 4.49
CA LEU A 577 10.49 -20.89 5.60
C LEU A 577 9.75 -22.21 5.32
N ASP A 578 9.20 -22.39 4.12
CA ASP A 578 8.52 -23.64 3.75
C ASP A 578 9.45 -24.85 3.72
N TYR A 579 10.68 -24.69 3.21
CA TYR A 579 11.66 -25.77 3.14
C TYR A 579 12.31 -26.08 4.50
N TYR A 580 12.36 -25.10 5.40
CA TYR A 580 12.77 -25.28 6.79
C TYR A 580 11.76 -26.12 7.58
N LEU A 581 10.46 -25.86 7.41
CA LEU A 581 9.41 -26.56 8.15
C LEU A 581 9.07 -27.94 7.58
N TYR A 582 9.15 -28.13 6.25
CA TYR A 582 8.62 -29.32 5.57
C TYR A 582 9.59 -29.94 4.55
N GLY A 583 10.89 -29.66 4.70
CA GLY A 583 11.95 -30.18 3.85
C GLY A 583 11.95 -29.61 2.41
N ASN A 584 13.01 -29.89 1.67
CA ASN A 584 13.11 -29.52 0.26
C ASN A 584 12.14 -30.34 -0.62
N PHE A 585 11.63 -29.72 -1.68
CA PHE A 585 10.97 -30.44 -2.77
C PHE A 585 11.98 -31.33 -3.54
N PRO A 586 11.53 -32.40 -4.22
CA PRO A 586 12.40 -33.27 -5.01
C PRO A 586 13.24 -32.51 -6.05
N SER A 587 14.48 -32.96 -6.26
CA SER A 587 15.37 -32.41 -7.28
C SER A 587 14.72 -32.46 -8.68
N GLY A 588 14.79 -31.33 -9.40
CA GLY A 588 14.13 -31.18 -10.71
C GLY A 588 12.68 -30.68 -10.67
N THR A 589 12.09 -30.47 -9.49
CA THR A 589 10.74 -29.89 -9.37
C THR A 589 10.68 -28.49 -10.01
N PRO A 590 9.78 -28.23 -10.98
CA PRO A 590 9.68 -26.95 -11.68
C PRO A 590 9.03 -25.86 -10.82
N GLY A 591 9.02 -24.62 -11.32
CA GLY A 591 8.26 -23.51 -10.73
C GLY A 591 8.72 -22.99 -9.36
N LEU A 592 9.64 -23.66 -8.65
CA LEU A 592 10.01 -23.35 -7.25
C LEU A 592 10.51 -21.91 -7.01
N ARG A 593 11.11 -21.27 -8.03
CA ARG A 593 11.61 -19.88 -7.98
C ARG A 593 10.72 -18.89 -8.75
N SER A 594 9.68 -19.38 -9.42
CA SER A 594 8.73 -18.61 -10.22
C SER A 594 7.53 -18.18 -9.37
N TYR A 595 6.88 -17.07 -9.71
CA TYR A 595 5.58 -16.70 -9.15
C TYR A 595 4.70 -16.10 -10.24
N TRP A 596 3.41 -16.44 -10.21
CA TRP A 596 2.40 -16.00 -11.16
C TRP A 596 1.20 -15.47 -10.41
N GLU A 597 0.82 -14.22 -10.66
CA GLU A 597 -0.34 -13.58 -10.05
C GLU A 597 -1.28 -13.03 -11.12
N ASN A 598 -2.54 -13.44 -11.07
CA ASN A 598 -3.53 -13.05 -12.08
C ASN A 598 -4.00 -11.61 -11.83
N LEU A 599 -3.62 -10.68 -12.71
CA LEU A 599 -4.05 -9.29 -12.65
C LEU A 599 -5.46 -9.09 -13.26
N TYR A 600 -5.79 -9.84 -14.30
CA TYR A 600 -7.09 -9.79 -14.98
C TYR A 600 -7.55 -11.19 -15.43
N ASP A 601 -8.87 -11.42 -15.37
CA ASP A 601 -9.53 -12.68 -15.67
C ASP A 601 -10.90 -12.38 -16.31
N GLU A 602 -11.20 -12.98 -17.47
CA GLU A 602 -12.36 -12.67 -18.33
C GLU A 602 -13.70 -12.56 -17.58
N PRO A 603 -14.05 -13.44 -16.61
CA PRO A 603 -15.32 -13.35 -15.89
C PRO A 603 -15.47 -12.12 -14.97
N ASP A 604 -14.41 -11.34 -14.74
CA ASP A 604 -14.51 -10.01 -14.10
C ASP A 604 -14.91 -8.90 -15.11
N GLY A 605 -14.84 -9.19 -16.42
CA GLY A 605 -15.23 -8.31 -17.53
C GLY A 605 -14.28 -7.15 -17.80
N ILE A 606 -14.21 -6.65 -19.04
CA ILE A 606 -13.29 -5.55 -19.43
C ILE A 606 -13.52 -4.22 -18.69
N HIS A 607 -14.70 -4.05 -18.08
CA HIS A 607 -15.01 -2.89 -17.24
C HIS A 607 -14.24 -2.89 -15.91
N SER A 608 -13.68 -4.03 -15.47
CA SER A 608 -12.86 -4.13 -14.25
C SER A 608 -11.45 -3.55 -14.38
N ILE A 609 -10.91 -3.47 -15.61
CA ILE A 609 -9.60 -2.87 -15.93
C ILE A 609 -9.76 -1.46 -16.50
N SER A 610 -8.67 -0.70 -16.62
CA SER A 610 -8.67 0.65 -17.21
C SER A 610 -8.54 0.62 -18.75
N ASP A 611 -8.87 1.73 -19.42
CA ASP A 611 -8.63 1.88 -20.87
C ASP A 611 -7.13 1.81 -21.22
N VAL A 612 -6.24 2.21 -20.29
CA VAL A 612 -4.78 2.06 -20.40
C VAL A 612 -4.39 0.58 -20.45
N MET A 613 -4.86 -0.20 -19.47
CA MET A 613 -4.59 -1.63 -19.38
C MET A 613 -5.17 -2.38 -20.58
N LEU A 614 -6.42 -2.10 -20.97
CA LEU A 614 -7.06 -2.71 -22.12
C LEU A 614 -6.26 -2.41 -23.42
N THR A 615 -5.87 -1.16 -23.64
CA THR A 615 -5.03 -0.76 -24.79
C THR A 615 -3.71 -1.54 -24.82
N MET A 616 -3.01 -1.62 -23.68
CA MET A 616 -1.69 -2.28 -23.59
C MET A 616 -1.79 -3.80 -23.72
N PHE A 617 -2.79 -4.46 -23.11
CA PHE A 617 -2.96 -5.91 -23.21
C PHE A 617 -3.35 -6.36 -24.63
N HIS A 618 -4.10 -5.54 -25.38
CA HIS A 618 -4.32 -5.73 -26.81
C HIS A 618 -3.03 -5.62 -27.63
N ALA A 619 -2.23 -4.57 -27.40
CA ALA A 619 -0.94 -4.39 -28.07
C ALA A 619 0.03 -5.55 -27.78
N PHE A 620 0.13 -6.00 -26.52
CA PHE A 620 0.94 -7.15 -26.13
C PHE A 620 0.48 -8.47 -26.79
N SER A 621 -0.83 -8.65 -26.97
CA SER A 621 -1.37 -9.80 -27.71
C SER A 621 -0.88 -9.78 -29.17
N ARG A 622 -1.02 -8.62 -29.85
CA ARG A 622 -0.55 -8.43 -31.24
C ARG A 622 0.97 -8.57 -31.40
N MET A 623 1.77 -8.13 -30.42
CA MET A 623 3.21 -8.36 -30.41
C MET A 623 3.57 -9.85 -30.39
N GLY A 624 2.78 -10.68 -29.68
CA GLY A 624 2.92 -12.13 -29.72
C GLY A 624 2.58 -12.75 -31.08
N LEU A 625 1.50 -12.29 -31.73
CA LEU A 625 1.15 -12.76 -33.07
C LEU A 625 2.22 -12.39 -34.11
N LYS A 626 2.75 -11.15 -34.05
CA LYS A 626 3.88 -10.70 -34.87
C LYS A 626 5.16 -11.51 -34.62
N ARG A 627 5.37 -12.00 -33.39
CA ARG A 627 6.47 -12.95 -33.07
C ARG A 627 6.23 -14.33 -33.70
N ALA A 628 5.00 -14.86 -33.66
CA ALA A 628 4.69 -16.15 -34.27
C ALA A 628 4.89 -16.12 -35.79
N GLU A 629 4.42 -15.08 -36.47
CA GLU A 629 4.61 -14.88 -37.91
C GLU A 629 6.10 -14.79 -38.29
N SER A 630 6.93 -14.16 -37.44
CA SER A 630 8.37 -13.99 -37.69
C SER A 630 9.29 -15.10 -37.15
N SER A 631 8.78 -16.08 -36.40
CA SER A 631 9.58 -17.23 -35.96
C SER A 631 9.63 -18.35 -37.00
N LEU A 632 8.58 -18.51 -37.82
CA LEU A 632 8.55 -19.47 -38.92
C LEU A 632 9.33 -18.96 -40.14
N HIS A 633 10.46 -19.61 -40.43
CA HIS A 633 11.24 -19.37 -41.63
C HIS A 633 10.80 -20.37 -42.71
N THR A 634 10.12 -19.89 -43.75
CA THR A 634 9.61 -20.69 -44.87
C THR A 634 9.49 -19.84 -46.13
N ASP A 635 9.75 -20.44 -47.29
CA ASP A 635 9.52 -19.84 -48.61
C ASP A 635 8.06 -20.05 -49.11
N GLY A 636 7.28 -20.87 -48.41
CA GLY A 636 5.88 -21.19 -48.73
C GLY A 636 4.87 -20.38 -47.91
N GLU A 637 3.64 -20.90 -47.80
CA GLU A 637 2.63 -20.28 -46.94
C GLU A 637 3.06 -20.36 -45.47
N ASN A 638 3.09 -19.20 -44.80
CA ASN A 638 3.42 -19.12 -43.39
C ASN A 638 2.21 -19.50 -42.52
N THR A 639 2.22 -20.71 -41.98
CA THR A 639 1.14 -21.25 -41.13
C THR A 639 1.16 -20.71 -39.69
N CYS A 640 2.01 -19.74 -39.38
CA CYS A 640 2.07 -19.02 -38.11
C CYS A 640 1.51 -17.59 -38.21
N ARG A 641 0.71 -17.31 -39.25
CA ARG A 641 -0.01 -16.04 -39.43
C ARG A 641 -1.36 -16.07 -38.71
N TYR A 642 -1.65 -15.02 -37.94
CA TYR A 642 -2.81 -14.97 -37.06
C TYR A 642 -3.56 -13.64 -37.14
N TYR A 643 -4.88 -13.69 -36.97
CA TYR A 643 -5.74 -12.52 -36.75
C TYR A 643 -6.30 -12.54 -35.31
N PRO A 644 -6.15 -11.46 -34.52
CA PRO A 644 -6.58 -11.42 -33.12
C PRO A 644 -8.11 -11.41 -33.01
N MET A 645 -8.66 -12.13 -32.03
CA MET A 645 -10.11 -12.29 -31.84
C MET A 645 -10.54 -11.86 -30.44
N GLY A 646 -11.55 -10.99 -30.36
CA GLY A 646 -12.19 -10.58 -29.11
C GLY A 646 -11.29 -9.72 -28.22
N HIS A 647 -11.08 -10.15 -26.97
CA HIS A 647 -10.31 -9.45 -25.95
C HIS A 647 -9.36 -10.43 -25.24
N PRO A 648 -8.34 -9.94 -24.50
CA PRO A 648 -7.55 -10.80 -23.61
C PRO A 648 -8.44 -11.59 -22.64
N VAL A 649 -8.15 -12.87 -22.47
CA VAL A 649 -8.92 -13.80 -21.62
C VAL A 649 -8.40 -13.81 -20.19
N SER A 650 -7.08 -13.68 -20.02
CA SER A 650 -6.47 -13.51 -18.70
C SER A 650 -5.09 -12.88 -18.82
N VAL A 651 -4.68 -12.10 -17.81
CA VAL A 651 -3.34 -11.52 -17.72
C VAL A 651 -2.70 -11.86 -16.38
N HIS A 652 -1.48 -12.39 -16.42
CA HIS A 652 -0.67 -12.68 -15.24
C HIS A 652 0.56 -11.77 -15.17
N LEU A 653 0.89 -11.31 -13.97
CA LEU A 653 2.24 -10.87 -13.62
C LEU A 653 3.11 -12.12 -13.48
N TYR A 654 4.29 -12.14 -14.12
CA TYR A 654 5.28 -13.21 -13.98
C TYR A 654 6.54 -12.70 -13.27
N PHE A 655 6.99 -13.43 -12.25
CA PHE A 655 8.23 -13.16 -11.51
C PHE A 655 9.12 -14.42 -11.51
N LEU A 656 10.44 -14.22 -11.57
CA LEU A 656 11.45 -15.28 -11.47
C LEU A 656 12.60 -14.86 -10.57
N ALA A 657 12.72 -15.52 -9.42
CA ALA A 657 13.64 -15.19 -8.33
C ALA A 657 13.56 -13.71 -7.92
N ASP A 658 12.39 -13.33 -7.36
CA ASP A 658 12.06 -12.00 -6.83
C ASP A 658 12.29 -10.82 -7.81
N ARG A 659 12.30 -11.11 -9.11
CA ARG A 659 12.40 -10.11 -10.20
C ARG A 659 11.22 -10.26 -11.15
N PHE A 660 10.54 -9.15 -11.42
CA PHE A 660 9.49 -9.07 -12.43
C PHE A 660 10.04 -9.40 -13.83
N GLN A 661 9.35 -10.28 -14.56
CA GLN A 661 9.67 -10.72 -15.92
C GLN A 661 8.71 -10.13 -16.96
N GLY A 662 7.72 -9.34 -16.55
CA GLY A 662 6.68 -8.80 -17.42
C GLY A 662 5.34 -9.52 -17.29
N PHE A 663 4.56 -9.49 -18.36
CA PHE A 663 3.19 -10.00 -18.40
C PHE A 663 3.08 -11.27 -19.24
N LEU A 664 2.19 -12.17 -18.83
CA LEU A 664 1.67 -13.25 -19.65
C LEU A 664 0.23 -12.91 -20.02
N ILE A 665 -0.09 -12.86 -21.31
CA ILE A 665 -1.42 -12.51 -21.81
C ILE A 665 -1.98 -13.72 -22.54
N LYS A 666 -3.06 -14.31 -22.05
CA LYS A 666 -3.82 -15.34 -22.75
C LYS A 666 -4.87 -14.68 -23.64
N HIS A 667 -4.93 -15.04 -24.91
CA HIS A 667 -5.84 -14.46 -25.91
C HIS A 667 -6.27 -15.48 -26.96
N HIS A 668 -7.28 -15.14 -27.75
CA HIS A 668 -7.75 -15.93 -28.87
C HIS A 668 -7.30 -15.31 -30.19
N ALA A 669 -6.92 -16.15 -31.16
CA ALA A 669 -6.56 -15.70 -32.50
C ALA A 669 -6.89 -16.76 -33.55
N THR A 670 -7.36 -16.34 -34.71
CA THR A 670 -7.61 -17.23 -35.85
C THR A 670 -6.31 -17.44 -36.61
N ASN A 671 -5.83 -18.67 -36.67
CA ASN A 671 -4.75 -19.08 -37.57
C ASN A 671 -5.26 -18.99 -39.02
N LEU A 672 -4.60 -18.19 -39.85
CA LEU A 672 -5.11 -17.80 -41.17
C LEU A 672 -4.96 -18.92 -42.21
N ALA A 673 -3.89 -19.72 -42.17
CA ALA A 673 -3.65 -20.78 -43.15
C ALA A 673 -4.66 -21.95 -43.03
N VAL A 674 -5.16 -22.21 -41.82
CA VAL A 674 -6.18 -23.26 -41.58
C VAL A 674 -7.58 -22.72 -41.27
N SER A 675 -7.74 -21.40 -41.14
CA SER A 675 -8.98 -20.73 -40.69
C SER A 675 -9.58 -21.29 -39.40
N LYS A 676 -8.73 -21.61 -38.40
CA LYS A 676 -9.14 -22.15 -37.09
C LYS A 676 -8.83 -21.20 -35.95
N LEU A 677 -9.73 -21.12 -34.98
CA LEU A 677 -9.51 -20.37 -33.73
C LEU A 677 -8.55 -21.17 -32.83
N GLU A 678 -7.42 -20.56 -32.49
CA GLU A 678 -6.45 -21.09 -31.52
C GLU A 678 -6.46 -20.20 -30.26
N THR A 679 -6.06 -20.77 -29.12
CA THR A 679 -5.90 -20.05 -27.86
C THR A 679 -4.44 -20.07 -27.46
N LEU A 680 -3.86 -18.88 -27.27
CA LEU A 680 -2.43 -18.67 -27.12
C LEU A 680 -2.14 -17.92 -25.81
N GLU A 681 -0.95 -18.09 -25.25
CA GLU A 681 -0.41 -17.20 -24.22
C GLU A 681 0.88 -16.55 -24.71
N THR A 682 0.97 -15.22 -24.65
CA THR A 682 2.17 -14.43 -25.02
C THR A 682 2.89 -13.98 -23.76
N TRP A 683 4.21 -14.21 -23.66
CA TRP A 683 5.07 -13.55 -22.68
C TRP A 683 5.68 -12.28 -23.27
N VAL A 684 5.39 -11.12 -22.68
CA VAL A 684 6.07 -9.84 -22.96
C VAL A 684 6.91 -9.38 -21.76
N MET A 685 8.10 -8.84 -22.02
CA MET A 685 9.02 -8.31 -21.02
C MET A 685 9.41 -6.86 -21.34
N PRO A 686 9.51 -5.97 -20.33
CA PRO A 686 9.97 -4.60 -20.57
C PRO A 686 11.47 -4.58 -20.87
N LYS A 687 11.89 -3.72 -21.80
CA LYS A 687 13.30 -3.52 -22.14
C LYS A 687 14.00 -2.73 -21.03
N LYS A 688 15.30 -2.98 -20.83
CA LYS A 688 16.12 -2.23 -19.86
C LYS A 688 16.38 -0.81 -20.38
N VAL A 689 15.77 0.18 -19.72
CA VAL A 689 15.80 1.60 -20.12
C VAL A 689 16.63 2.51 -19.22
N PHE A 690 16.89 2.11 -17.97
CA PHE A 690 17.82 2.81 -17.08
C PHE A 690 19.27 2.64 -17.59
N LYS A 691 19.99 3.76 -17.71
CA LYS A 691 21.38 3.82 -18.15
C LYS A 691 22.15 4.82 -17.28
N ILE A 692 23.33 4.42 -16.80
CA ILE A 692 24.32 5.33 -16.21
C ILE A 692 25.12 5.97 -17.36
N ALA A 693 25.51 7.24 -17.22
CA ALA A 693 26.25 7.99 -18.23
C ALA A 693 27.72 7.52 -18.35
N ASN A 694 28.34 7.83 -19.48
CA ASN A 694 29.75 7.56 -19.77
C ASN A 694 30.45 8.87 -20.20
N PRO A 695 31.60 9.28 -19.64
CA PRO A 695 32.36 8.62 -18.56
C PRO A 695 31.50 8.42 -17.31
N THR A 696 31.72 7.31 -16.61
CA THR A 696 31.14 7.11 -15.29
C THR A 696 31.68 8.19 -14.37
N SER A 697 30.83 9.15 -14.01
CA SER A 697 31.16 10.16 -13.02
C SER A 697 31.59 9.47 -11.71
N ASP A 698 32.49 10.10 -10.94
CA ASP A 698 32.94 9.64 -9.61
C ASP A 698 31.78 9.43 -8.60
N PHE A 699 30.59 9.89 -9.00
CA PHE A 699 29.28 9.72 -8.41
C PHE A 699 28.83 8.25 -8.25
N GLY A 700 29.40 7.54 -7.27
CA GLY A 700 29.04 6.15 -6.97
C GLY A 700 27.71 5.90 -6.22
N ARG A 701 26.88 6.93 -5.93
CA ARG A 701 25.69 6.78 -5.06
C ARG A 701 24.41 6.30 -5.76
N LEU A 702 24.13 6.65 -7.01
CA LEU A 702 22.88 6.25 -7.68
C LEU A 702 22.96 4.77 -8.11
N GLN A 703 22.02 3.96 -7.63
CA GLN A 703 21.93 2.54 -7.98
C GLN A 703 20.91 2.27 -9.10
N PHE A 704 19.79 3.00 -9.10
CA PHE A 704 18.67 2.76 -10.02
C PHE A 704 17.76 3.99 -10.09
N SER A 705 17.07 4.19 -11.22
CA SER A 705 16.00 5.19 -11.36
C SER A 705 14.88 4.67 -12.26
N GLU A 706 13.65 4.91 -11.83
CA GLU A 706 12.42 4.33 -12.37
C GLU A 706 11.29 5.36 -12.36
N VAL A 707 10.31 5.21 -13.25
CA VAL A 707 9.10 6.02 -13.29
C VAL A 707 7.89 5.11 -13.31
N GLY A 708 6.90 5.40 -12.47
CA GLY A 708 5.66 4.63 -12.39
C GLY A 708 4.57 5.35 -11.62
N THR A 709 3.48 4.64 -11.38
CA THR A 709 2.35 5.06 -10.54
C THR A 709 2.14 4.08 -9.38
N GLU A 710 1.32 4.45 -8.39
CA GLU A 710 1.03 3.61 -7.22
C GLU A 710 2.28 3.25 -6.39
N TRP A 711 3.03 4.27 -5.96
CA TRP A 711 4.20 4.11 -5.09
C TRP A 711 3.80 3.62 -3.68
N ASP A 712 4.21 2.39 -3.34
CA ASP A 712 4.11 1.83 -2.01
C ASP A 712 5.28 2.33 -1.15
N ALA A 713 5.04 3.36 -0.34
CA ALA A 713 6.04 3.94 0.55
C ALA A 713 6.43 3.03 1.76
N LYS A 714 5.73 1.90 1.97
CA LYS A 714 6.04 0.91 3.01
C LYS A 714 7.06 -0.11 2.48
N GLU A 715 6.81 -0.68 1.30
CA GLU A 715 7.70 -1.67 0.67
C GLU A 715 8.74 -1.08 -0.29
N ARG A 716 8.56 0.18 -0.70
CA ARG A 716 9.45 0.97 -1.57
C ARG A 716 9.54 0.41 -2.99
N ILE A 717 8.37 0.14 -3.56
CA ILE A 717 8.14 -0.35 -4.93
C ILE A 717 6.93 0.36 -5.56
N PHE A 718 6.80 0.32 -6.88
CA PHE A 718 5.53 0.64 -7.56
C PHE A 718 4.62 -0.59 -7.61
N ARG A 719 3.33 -0.43 -7.31
CA ARG A 719 2.32 -1.51 -7.44
C ARG A 719 1.81 -1.68 -8.87
N ASN A 720 1.90 -0.63 -9.69
CA ASN A 720 1.88 -0.76 -11.15
C ASN A 720 3.21 -1.34 -11.66
N PHE A 721 3.42 -2.65 -11.42
CA PHE A 721 4.68 -3.37 -11.74
C PHE A 721 5.13 -3.24 -13.20
N GLY A 722 4.19 -3.03 -14.13
CA GLY A 722 4.49 -2.84 -15.56
C GLY A 722 4.80 -1.40 -15.96
N GLY A 723 4.66 -0.41 -15.07
CA GLY A 723 4.74 1.01 -15.43
C GLY A 723 3.74 1.40 -16.53
N LEU A 724 2.58 0.73 -16.60
CA LEU A 724 1.58 0.95 -17.64
C LEU A 724 0.90 2.31 -17.40
N MET A 725 1.14 3.28 -18.28
CA MET A 725 0.64 4.64 -18.16
C MET A 725 0.02 5.13 -19.47
N GLY A 726 -1.04 5.91 -19.34
CA GLY A 726 -1.71 6.65 -20.41
C GLY A 726 -1.68 8.17 -20.17
N PRO A 727 -2.39 8.96 -20.99
CA PRO A 727 -2.21 10.41 -21.04
C PRO A 727 -2.75 11.17 -19.82
N MET A 728 -3.55 10.52 -18.98
CA MET A 728 -4.17 11.12 -17.79
C MET A 728 -3.52 10.67 -16.46
N ASP A 729 -2.45 9.86 -16.52
CA ASP A 729 -1.72 9.42 -15.34
C ASP A 729 -0.76 10.51 -14.83
N GLU A 730 -0.54 10.52 -13.51
CA GLU A 730 0.39 11.44 -12.84
C GLU A 730 1.67 10.70 -12.41
N PRO A 731 2.71 10.63 -13.27
CA PRO A 731 3.89 9.79 -13.04
C PRO A 731 4.76 10.28 -11.87
N ILE A 732 5.34 9.33 -11.15
CA ILE A 732 6.27 9.54 -10.04
C ILE A 732 7.65 9.03 -10.47
N ALA A 733 8.69 9.86 -10.39
CA ALA A 733 10.06 9.39 -10.56
C ALA A 733 10.67 9.00 -9.21
N MET A 734 11.22 7.79 -9.13
CA MET A 734 11.93 7.23 -7.99
C MET A 734 13.42 7.07 -8.30
N GLN A 735 14.27 7.26 -7.29
CA GLN A 735 15.71 7.07 -7.35
C GLN A 735 16.15 6.27 -6.12
N LYS A 736 16.99 5.25 -6.34
CA LYS A 736 17.57 4.40 -5.29
C LYS A 736 19.04 4.73 -5.08
N TRP A 737 19.45 4.84 -3.82
CA TRP A 737 20.73 5.38 -3.40
C TRP A 737 21.52 4.40 -2.52
N GLY A 738 22.83 4.35 -2.74
CA GLY A 738 23.79 3.81 -1.79
C GLY A 738 24.13 4.82 -0.68
N LYS A 739 24.81 4.35 0.36
CA LYS A 739 25.36 5.18 1.44
C LYS A 739 26.49 6.08 0.88
N GLY A 740 26.67 7.26 1.46
CA GLY A 740 27.73 8.20 1.06
C GLY A 740 27.50 9.59 1.69
N PRO A 741 28.23 10.64 1.29
CA PRO A 741 28.01 12.00 1.76
C PRO A 741 26.69 12.59 1.24
N ASN A 742 26.20 13.64 1.90
CA ASN A 742 25.06 14.44 1.40
C ASN A 742 25.41 15.05 0.04
N ILE A 743 24.48 15.01 -0.91
CA ILE A 743 24.71 15.50 -2.29
C ILE A 743 23.41 16.00 -2.92
N THR A 744 23.47 17.01 -3.79
CA THR A 744 22.30 17.53 -4.52
C THR A 744 22.37 17.08 -5.98
N VAL A 745 21.25 16.63 -6.55
CA VAL A 745 21.14 16.31 -7.99
C VAL A 745 19.95 17.01 -8.62
N THR A 746 20.09 17.38 -9.90
CA THR A 746 19.04 17.97 -10.71
C THR A 746 18.31 16.85 -11.48
N VAL A 747 16.99 16.82 -11.40
CA VAL A 747 16.13 15.90 -12.16
C VAL A 747 15.41 16.70 -13.25
N VAL A 748 15.54 16.25 -14.50
CA VAL A 748 14.97 16.88 -15.69
C VAL A 748 13.98 15.92 -16.35
N TRP A 749 12.75 16.36 -16.56
CA TRP A 749 11.69 15.62 -17.26
C TRP A 749 11.58 16.11 -18.70
N ILE A 750 11.70 15.20 -19.67
CA ILE A 750 11.74 15.51 -21.11
C ILE A 750 10.63 14.71 -21.81
N ASP A 751 9.78 15.41 -22.55
CA ASP A 751 8.66 14.81 -23.30
C ASP A 751 9.12 14.22 -24.66
N PRO A 752 8.24 13.48 -25.38
CA PRO A 752 8.59 12.78 -26.62
C PRO A 752 8.99 13.68 -27.80
N ILE A 753 8.80 15.00 -27.70
CA ILE A 753 9.22 15.99 -28.71
C ILE A 753 10.22 17.00 -28.14
N ASN A 754 11.01 16.57 -27.14
CA ASN A 754 12.11 17.33 -26.54
C ASN A 754 11.67 18.61 -25.78
N VAL A 755 10.39 18.72 -25.36
CA VAL A 755 9.96 19.76 -24.43
C VAL A 755 10.38 19.38 -23.01
N ILE A 756 11.13 20.25 -22.33
CA ILE A 756 11.45 20.08 -20.90
C ILE A 756 10.19 20.43 -20.10
N ALA A 757 9.58 19.41 -19.50
CA ALA A 757 8.30 19.49 -18.81
C ALA A 757 8.44 19.98 -17.36
N ALA A 758 9.51 19.57 -16.68
CA ALA A 758 9.86 19.98 -15.33
C ALA A 758 11.38 19.91 -15.11
N THR A 759 11.90 20.73 -14.20
CA THR A 759 13.27 20.61 -13.68
C THR A 759 13.27 21.02 -12.21
N TYR A 760 13.90 20.21 -11.36
CA TYR A 760 14.01 20.47 -9.92
C TYR A 760 15.24 19.78 -9.32
N ASP A 761 15.80 20.38 -8.27
CA ASP A 761 16.89 19.80 -7.49
C ASP A 761 16.35 19.01 -6.30
N ILE A 762 17.02 17.91 -5.95
CA ILE A 762 16.76 17.11 -4.75
C ILE A 762 18.03 16.92 -3.92
N LEU A 763 17.93 17.18 -2.61
CA LEU A 763 18.98 16.89 -1.64
C LEU A 763 18.89 15.41 -1.22
N ILE A 764 19.96 14.66 -1.46
CA ILE A 764 20.10 13.26 -1.09
C ILE A 764 20.93 13.17 0.19
N GLU A 765 20.27 12.96 1.32
CA GLU A 765 20.94 12.76 2.61
C GLU A 765 21.85 11.53 2.60
N SER A 766 22.86 11.52 3.47
CA SER A 766 23.82 10.42 3.63
C SER A 766 23.21 9.08 4.02
N THR A 767 22.05 9.12 4.71
CA THR A 767 21.25 7.96 5.13
C THR A 767 20.07 7.66 4.20
N ALA A 768 19.82 8.49 3.18
CA ALA A 768 18.72 8.25 2.24
C ALA A 768 19.02 7.02 1.36
N GLU A 769 18.13 6.03 1.42
CA GLU A 769 18.16 4.84 0.54
C GLU A 769 17.29 5.02 -0.72
N PHE A 770 16.25 5.85 -0.64
CA PHE A 770 15.29 6.09 -1.71
C PHE A 770 14.78 7.54 -1.66
N THR A 771 14.66 8.19 -2.82
CA THR A 771 13.89 9.42 -3.01
C THR A 771 12.83 9.22 -4.08
N HIS A 772 11.74 9.96 -4.00
CA HIS A 772 10.69 9.96 -5.03
C HIS A 772 9.99 11.32 -5.06
N TYR A 773 9.53 11.74 -6.24
CA TYR A 773 8.76 12.97 -6.40
C TYR A 773 7.76 12.84 -7.55
N LYS A 774 6.60 13.48 -7.38
CA LYS A 774 5.53 13.57 -8.38
C LYS A 774 5.42 15.03 -8.83
N PRO A 775 5.96 15.42 -9.99
CA PRO A 775 5.83 16.78 -10.48
C PRO A 775 4.38 17.12 -10.83
N PRO A 776 3.93 18.37 -10.61
CA PRO A 776 2.60 18.82 -10.97
C PRO A 776 2.53 19.14 -12.47
N LEU A 777 2.55 18.09 -13.31
CA LEU A 777 2.47 18.22 -14.76
C LEU A 777 1.01 18.42 -15.21
N ASN A 778 0.77 19.43 -16.05
CA ASN A 778 -0.52 19.63 -16.71
C ASN A 778 -0.85 18.44 -17.62
N LEU A 779 -2.10 17.99 -17.55
CA LEU A 779 -2.65 16.89 -18.35
C LEU A 779 -3.40 17.42 -19.60
N PRO A 780 -3.53 16.62 -20.68
CA PRO A 780 -2.96 15.29 -20.85
C PRO A 780 -1.45 15.33 -21.12
N LEU A 781 -0.73 14.30 -20.67
CA LEU A 781 0.65 14.07 -21.07
C LEU A 781 0.71 13.68 -22.56
N ARG A 782 1.68 14.22 -23.30
CA ARG A 782 1.88 13.83 -24.70
C ARG A 782 2.22 12.34 -24.81
N PRO A 783 1.50 11.56 -25.65
CA PRO A 783 1.84 10.16 -25.90
C PRO A 783 3.22 10.00 -26.54
N GLY A 784 3.90 8.90 -26.22
CA GLY A 784 5.24 8.57 -26.71
C GLY A 784 6.20 8.19 -25.58
N VAL A 785 7.49 8.04 -25.94
CA VAL A 785 8.54 7.67 -24.99
C VAL A 785 9.14 8.92 -24.34
N TRP A 786 8.87 9.10 -23.06
CA TRP A 786 9.43 10.16 -22.22
C TRP A 786 10.82 9.78 -21.69
N THR A 787 11.63 10.78 -21.33
CA THR A 787 12.97 10.59 -20.74
C THR A 787 13.13 11.40 -19.47
N ILE A 788 13.64 10.77 -18.41
CA ILE A 788 14.15 11.44 -17.20
C ILE A 788 15.67 11.45 -17.27
N ARG A 789 16.29 12.62 -17.03
CA ARG A 789 17.73 12.75 -16.80
C ARG A 789 18.01 13.15 -15.35
N ILE A 790 19.05 12.55 -14.78
CA ILE A 790 19.63 12.94 -13.49
C ILE A 790 21.00 13.54 -13.78
N LEU A 791 21.23 14.76 -13.29
CA LEU A 791 22.46 15.53 -13.47
C LEU A 791 23.08 15.88 -12.12
N HIS A 792 24.40 16.06 -12.09
CA HIS A 792 25.14 16.59 -10.96
C HIS A 792 26.02 17.74 -11.46
N HIS A 793 25.75 18.98 -11.00
CA HIS A 793 26.38 20.20 -11.53
C HIS A 793 26.34 20.27 -13.07
N TRP A 794 25.16 20.02 -13.65
CA TRP A 794 24.89 19.92 -15.10
C TRP A 794 25.56 18.75 -15.85
N VAL A 795 26.48 18.00 -15.23
CA VAL A 795 27.06 16.78 -15.81
C VAL A 795 26.03 15.64 -15.75
N PRO A 796 25.77 14.92 -16.86
CA PRO A 796 24.88 13.75 -16.84
C PRO A 796 25.40 12.63 -15.94
N VAL A 797 24.53 12.13 -15.07
CA VAL A 797 24.79 10.97 -14.19
C VAL A 797 24.09 9.73 -14.74
N ALA A 798 22.81 9.84 -15.08
CA ALA A 798 22.01 8.74 -15.59
C ALA A 798 20.77 9.25 -16.36
N GLU A 799 20.19 8.38 -17.19
CA GLU A 799 18.84 8.55 -17.72
C GLU A 799 17.98 7.29 -17.59
N THR A 800 16.67 7.46 -17.57
CA THR A 800 15.67 6.38 -17.66
C THR A 800 14.51 6.84 -18.54
N LYS A 801 13.70 5.92 -19.05
CA LYS A 801 12.60 6.22 -19.99
C LYS A 801 11.31 5.54 -19.58
N PHE A 802 10.17 6.10 -19.95
CA PHE A 802 8.86 5.50 -19.73
C PHE A 802 7.92 5.80 -20.92
N LEU A 803 6.86 5.00 -21.06
CA LEU A 803 5.89 5.13 -22.14
C LEU A 803 4.60 5.75 -21.62
N VAL A 804 4.18 6.86 -22.23
CA VAL A 804 2.79 7.35 -22.15
C VAL A 804 2.06 6.82 -23.37
N THR A 805 1.16 5.87 -23.17
CA THR A 805 0.51 5.14 -24.26
C THR A 805 -0.68 5.93 -24.81
N PRO A 806 -0.80 6.17 -26.13
CA PRO A 806 -2.02 6.72 -26.69
C PRO A 806 -3.16 5.69 -26.59
N LEU A 807 -4.28 6.08 -26.00
CA LEU A 807 -5.42 5.18 -25.79
C LEU A 807 -6.12 4.86 -27.12
N VAL A 808 -6.39 3.57 -27.40
CA VAL A 808 -7.28 3.14 -28.51
C VAL A 808 -8.72 2.93 -28.04
N PHE A 809 -8.93 2.85 -26.72
CA PHE A 809 -10.24 2.73 -26.09
C PHE A 809 -10.57 3.96 -25.24
N SER A 810 -11.86 4.32 -25.19
CA SER A 810 -12.45 5.22 -24.22
C SER A 810 -13.70 4.56 -23.65
N ASN A 811 -13.81 4.42 -22.33
CA ASN A 811 -14.92 3.71 -21.67
C ASN A 811 -15.12 2.27 -22.22
N ARG A 812 -14.01 1.57 -22.55
CA ARG A 812 -13.95 0.23 -23.15
C ARG A 812 -14.53 0.10 -24.56
N GLN A 813 -14.87 1.21 -25.21
CA GLN A 813 -15.26 1.27 -26.63
C GLN A 813 -14.15 1.89 -27.47
N PRO A 814 -14.06 1.63 -28.79
CA PRO A 814 -13.08 2.29 -29.66
C PRO A 814 -13.16 3.81 -29.57
N ILE A 815 -12.01 4.46 -29.37
CA ILE A 815 -11.91 5.92 -29.17
C ILE A 815 -12.44 6.69 -30.39
N LYS A 816 -13.13 7.81 -30.15
CA LYS A 816 -13.71 8.64 -31.21
C LYS A 816 -12.88 9.88 -31.52
N GLN A 817 -13.07 10.43 -32.72
CA GLN A 817 -12.42 11.67 -33.19
C GLN A 817 -12.57 12.84 -32.20
N GLU A 818 -13.76 12.98 -31.60
CA GLU A 818 -14.10 14.00 -30.60
C GLU A 818 -13.31 13.89 -29.29
N GLU A 819 -12.75 12.71 -29.01
CA GLU A 819 -11.99 12.42 -27.78
C GLU A 819 -10.47 12.55 -27.96
N LEU A 820 -9.96 12.45 -29.19
CA LEU A 820 -8.51 12.52 -29.48
C LEU A 820 -7.88 13.81 -28.95
N ALA A 821 -8.54 14.95 -29.14
CA ALA A 821 -8.07 16.25 -28.66
C ALA A 821 -7.96 16.33 -27.13
N LYS A 822 -8.73 15.52 -26.39
CA LYS A 822 -8.70 15.42 -24.92
C LYS A 822 -7.58 14.52 -24.41
N PHE A 823 -7.12 13.55 -25.21
CA PHE A 823 -6.19 12.52 -24.75
C PHE A 823 -4.81 12.56 -25.43
N HIS A 824 -4.69 12.86 -26.72
CA HIS A 824 -3.43 12.67 -27.46
C HIS A 824 -2.67 13.96 -27.80
N GLY A 825 -3.31 15.14 -27.71
CA GLY A 825 -2.69 16.42 -28.11
C GLY A 825 -1.50 16.89 -27.24
N GLY A 826 -1.39 16.38 -26.01
CA GLY A 826 -0.55 16.96 -24.96
C GLY A 826 -1.22 18.16 -24.27
N PRO A 827 -0.53 18.87 -23.37
CA PRO A 827 -1.15 19.89 -22.52
C PRO A 827 -1.48 21.15 -23.31
N PRO A 828 -2.50 21.93 -22.88
CA PRO A 828 -2.80 23.23 -23.47
C PRO A 828 -1.56 24.13 -23.56
N LYS A 829 -1.38 24.77 -24.72
CA LYS A 829 -0.23 25.66 -25.03
C LYS A 829 1.16 24.98 -24.97
N ASN A 830 1.24 23.64 -24.95
CA ASN A 830 2.48 22.86 -24.74
C ASN A 830 3.19 23.14 -23.40
N ALA A 831 2.48 23.68 -22.40
CA ALA A 831 3.05 24.06 -21.11
C ALA A 831 2.67 23.04 -20.02
N TYR A 832 3.64 22.22 -19.59
CA TYR A 832 3.44 21.25 -18.51
C TYR A 832 3.43 21.90 -17.11
N MET A 833 4.01 23.09 -16.95
CA MET A 833 4.02 23.88 -15.71
C MET A 833 3.84 25.37 -16.03
N GLU A 834 3.56 26.22 -15.03
CA GLU A 834 3.55 27.69 -15.21
C GLU A 834 4.95 28.25 -15.56
N GLN A 835 6.01 27.58 -15.10
CA GLN A 835 7.40 27.91 -15.41
C GLN A 835 7.82 27.26 -16.73
N SER A 836 8.36 28.06 -17.66
CA SER A 836 9.00 27.56 -18.89
C SER A 836 10.46 27.21 -18.64
N PHE A 837 10.89 26.05 -19.15
CA PHE A 837 12.27 25.56 -19.08
C PHE A 837 13.01 25.65 -20.42
N GLN A 838 12.44 26.29 -21.44
CA GLN A 838 12.98 26.35 -22.81
C GLN A 838 14.42 26.90 -22.90
N GLY A 839 14.85 27.75 -21.96
CA GLY A 839 16.23 28.23 -21.87
C GLY A 839 17.27 27.14 -21.54
N LEU A 840 16.85 25.98 -21.04
CA LEU A 840 17.73 24.84 -20.74
C LEU A 840 17.92 23.91 -21.96
N ASN A 841 17.08 24.00 -23.00
CA ASN A 841 17.19 23.15 -24.18
C ASN A 841 18.58 23.24 -24.88
N PRO A 842 19.20 24.42 -25.07
CA PRO A 842 20.56 24.52 -25.59
C PRO A 842 21.61 23.97 -24.60
N VAL A 843 21.46 24.28 -23.31
CA VAL A 843 22.42 23.90 -22.25
C VAL A 843 22.54 22.38 -22.09
N LEU A 844 21.42 21.67 -22.22
CA LEU A 844 21.36 20.21 -22.07
C LEU A 844 21.52 19.45 -23.41
N ASN A 845 21.76 20.17 -24.50
CA ASN A 845 21.75 19.65 -25.88
C ASN A 845 20.48 18.83 -26.21
N ILE A 846 19.33 19.47 -26.02
CA ILE A 846 17.98 18.93 -26.27
C ILE A 846 17.30 19.82 -27.33
N PRO A 847 17.64 19.69 -28.63
CA PRO A 847 17.00 20.47 -29.69
C PRO A 847 15.56 19.99 -29.95
N ILE A 848 14.61 20.92 -30.04
CA ILE A 848 13.23 20.62 -30.47
C ILE A 848 13.20 20.59 -32.00
N ASN A 849 12.97 19.40 -32.59
CA ASN A 849 12.88 19.24 -34.04
C ASN A 849 11.45 19.51 -34.51
N THR A 850 11.26 20.51 -35.37
CA THR A 850 9.94 20.88 -35.92
C THR A 850 9.23 19.73 -36.64
N VAL A 851 9.97 18.84 -37.30
CA VAL A 851 9.42 17.65 -37.97
C VAL A 851 8.74 16.72 -36.95
N GLN A 852 9.36 16.52 -35.77
CA GLN A 852 8.79 15.70 -34.70
C GLN A 852 7.57 16.36 -34.06
N VAL A 853 7.52 17.70 -34.00
CA VAL A 853 6.33 18.44 -33.54
C VAL A 853 5.15 18.24 -34.51
N GLU A 854 5.40 18.30 -35.81
CA GLU A 854 4.37 18.03 -36.83
C GLU A 854 3.94 16.56 -36.85
N GLU A 855 4.88 15.63 -36.72
CA GLU A 855 4.60 14.19 -36.66
C GLU A 855 3.73 13.87 -35.44
N ALA A 856 4.08 14.38 -34.25
CA ALA A 856 3.26 14.24 -33.05
C ALA A 856 1.84 14.82 -33.23
N ARG A 857 1.71 15.94 -33.97
CA ARG A 857 0.40 16.54 -34.29
C ARG A 857 -0.43 15.69 -35.27
N LYS A 858 0.22 15.01 -36.23
CA LYS A 858 -0.42 14.04 -37.14
C LYS A 858 -0.84 12.78 -36.39
N ASN A 859 0.05 12.26 -35.54
CA ASN A 859 -0.17 11.09 -34.70
C ASN A 859 -1.32 11.27 -33.70
N ALA A 860 -1.49 12.47 -33.13
CA ALA A 860 -2.60 12.82 -32.25
C ALA A 860 -3.98 12.94 -32.95
N ALA A 861 -4.05 12.70 -34.26
CA ALA A 861 -5.29 12.70 -35.05
C ALA A 861 -5.62 11.33 -35.68
N LEU A 862 -4.90 10.27 -35.31
CA LEU A 862 -5.11 8.92 -35.86
C LEU A 862 -6.27 8.18 -35.18
N LEU A 863 -6.93 7.30 -35.94
CA LEU A 863 -7.98 6.38 -35.48
C LEU A 863 -7.76 4.96 -36.02
N GLY A 864 -8.44 3.99 -35.41
CA GLY A 864 -8.48 2.60 -35.85
C GLY A 864 -7.10 1.98 -36.03
N ALA A 865 -6.93 1.17 -37.08
CA ALA A 865 -5.69 0.46 -37.38
C ALA A 865 -4.43 1.37 -37.45
N ASN A 866 -4.57 2.64 -37.85
CA ASN A 866 -3.43 3.58 -37.88
C ASN A 866 -2.97 3.96 -36.47
N LEU A 867 -3.92 4.17 -35.55
CA LEU A 867 -3.64 4.42 -34.14
C LEU A 867 -3.12 3.15 -33.44
N GLU A 868 -3.67 1.98 -33.78
CA GLU A 868 -3.19 0.70 -33.27
C GLU A 868 -1.75 0.41 -33.72
N ASN A 869 -1.39 0.71 -34.97
CA ASN A 869 -0.02 0.59 -35.46
C ASN A 869 0.93 1.57 -34.74
N LEU A 870 0.50 2.79 -34.41
CA LEU A 870 1.27 3.71 -33.58
C LEU A 870 1.50 3.14 -32.17
N VAL A 871 0.47 2.60 -31.53
CA VAL A 871 0.59 1.95 -30.21
C VAL A 871 1.50 0.73 -30.29
N ASP A 872 1.36 -0.14 -31.28
CA ASP A 872 2.20 -1.33 -31.44
C ASP A 872 3.67 -0.95 -31.65
N ASN A 873 3.96 0.10 -32.42
CA ASN A 873 5.33 0.60 -32.65
C ASN A 873 5.93 1.20 -31.37
N LEU A 874 5.19 2.05 -30.65
CA LEU A 874 5.62 2.64 -29.38
C LEU A 874 5.85 1.56 -28.32
N THR A 875 4.91 0.62 -28.17
CA THR A 875 5.04 -0.51 -27.24
C THR A 875 6.22 -1.39 -27.61
N SER A 876 6.40 -1.73 -28.90
CA SER A 876 7.55 -2.51 -29.39
C SER A 876 8.89 -1.81 -29.24
N SER A 877 8.93 -0.48 -29.09
CA SER A 877 10.18 0.23 -28.76
C SER A 877 10.63 -0.01 -27.31
N MET A 878 9.67 -0.19 -26.38
CA MET A 878 9.88 -0.29 -24.93
C MET A 878 9.71 -1.72 -24.36
N TRP A 879 9.09 -2.63 -25.11
CA TRP A 879 8.81 -4.01 -24.73
C TRP A 879 9.35 -5.00 -25.77
N SER A 880 9.44 -6.27 -25.41
CA SER A 880 9.76 -7.39 -26.29
C SER A 880 8.76 -8.52 -26.06
N ALA A 881 8.23 -9.12 -27.13
CA ALA A 881 7.61 -10.44 -27.04
C ALA A 881 8.74 -11.48 -26.88
N VAL A 882 8.90 -12.01 -25.66
CA VAL A 882 9.96 -12.96 -25.32
C VAL A 882 9.61 -14.34 -25.83
N ASP A 883 8.35 -14.75 -25.70
CA ASP A 883 7.87 -16.02 -26.21
C ASP A 883 6.35 -16.07 -26.41
N ILE A 884 5.85 -17.10 -27.12
CA ILE A 884 4.42 -17.38 -27.30
C ILE A 884 4.19 -18.89 -27.38
N CYS A 885 3.10 -19.37 -26.79
CA CYS A 885 2.74 -20.79 -26.74
C CYS A 885 1.24 -21.01 -27.03
N THR A 886 0.87 -22.24 -27.41
CA THR A 886 -0.54 -22.67 -27.55
C THR A 886 -1.05 -23.41 -26.32
N THR A 887 -2.30 -23.17 -25.93
CA THR A 887 -2.95 -23.91 -24.84
C THR A 887 -3.57 -25.24 -25.29
N GLY A 888 -3.48 -25.58 -26.58
CA GLY A 888 -4.06 -26.78 -27.18
C GLY A 888 -3.26 -27.26 -28.39
N LEU A 889 -3.95 -27.76 -29.42
CA LEU A 889 -3.32 -28.00 -30.72
C LEU A 889 -3.07 -26.66 -31.44
N SER A 890 -2.02 -26.59 -32.26
CA SER A 890 -1.73 -25.45 -33.13
C SER A 890 -1.27 -25.93 -34.51
N SER A 891 -1.54 -25.13 -35.52
CA SER A 891 -1.16 -25.35 -36.92
C SER A 891 0.16 -24.63 -37.28
N CYS A 892 0.71 -23.87 -36.34
CA CYS A 892 2.04 -23.25 -36.42
C CYS A 892 3.09 -24.26 -35.91
N PRO A 893 3.97 -24.82 -36.76
CA PRO A 893 4.84 -25.95 -36.39
C PRO A 893 5.97 -25.60 -35.41
N VAL A 894 6.22 -24.30 -35.18
CA VAL A 894 7.21 -23.79 -34.22
C VAL A 894 6.58 -23.36 -32.88
N MET A 895 5.26 -23.55 -32.69
CA MET A 895 4.53 -23.15 -31.49
C MET A 895 4.60 -24.25 -30.41
N GLN A 896 5.26 -23.98 -29.27
CA GLN A 896 5.29 -24.94 -28.15
C GLN A 896 3.93 -24.99 -27.41
N SER A 897 3.57 -26.14 -26.85
CA SER A 897 2.47 -26.24 -25.88
C SER A 897 2.82 -25.53 -24.57
N CYS A 898 1.93 -24.65 -24.09
CA CYS A 898 2.14 -23.83 -22.91
C CYS A 898 2.52 -24.64 -21.64
N ALA A 899 1.89 -25.80 -21.44
CA ALA A 899 2.14 -26.68 -20.30
C ALA A 899 3.55 -27.32 -20.30
N GLN A 900 4.28 -27.26 -21.42
CA GLN A 900 5.67 -27.74 -21.55
C GLN A 900 6.70 -26.61 -21.43
N THR A 901 6.27 -25.35 -21.35
CA THR A 901 7.17 -24.20 -21.14
C THR A 901 7.59 -24.11 -19.67
N ALA A 902 8.65 -23.36 -19.38
CA ALA A 902 9.07 -23.03 -18.01
C ALA A 902 8.51 -21.69 -17.49
N TRP A 903 7.68 -21.00 -18.29
CA TRP A 903 7.26 -19.61 -18.05
C TRP A 903 5.75 -19.40 -18.07
N SER A 904 4.97 -20.23 -18.76
CA SER A 904 3.52 -20.03 -18.91
C SER A 904 2.77 -20.13 -17.57
N SER A 905 1.64 -19.44 -17.45
CA SER A 905 0.72 -19.63 -16.33
C SER A 905 0.16 -21.07 -16.27
N LEU A 906 0.20 -21.80 -17.39
CA LEU A 906 -0.20 -23.21 -17.50
C LEU A 906 0.95 -24.21 -17.28
N SER A 907 2.17 -23.74 -17.01
CA SER A 907 3.29 -24.61 -16.64
C SER A 907 3.13 -25.14 -15.20
N PRO A 908 3.65 -26.35 -14.88
CA PRO A 908 3.46 -26.95 -13.56
C PRO A 908 4.04 -26.10 -12.41
N ASP A 909 3.27 -25.96 -11.34
CA ASP A 909 3.61 -25.16 -10.14
C ASP A 909 3.36 -25.94 -8.82
N PRO A 910 4.12 -27.03 -8.54
CA PRO A 910 3.80 -28.00 -7.48
C PRO A 910 3.86 -27.44 -6.05
N LYS A 911 4.43 -26.24 -5.86
CA LYS A 911 4.41 -25.52 -4.58
C LYS A 911 3.04 -24.89 -4.27
N SER A 912 2.21 -24.62 -5.28
CA SER A 912 0.86 -24.06 -5.13
C SER A 912 -0.26 -25.03 -5.53
N GLU A 913 0.05 -26.07 -6.31
CA GLU A 913 -0.90 -27.13 -6.63
C GLU A 913 -1.35 -27.88 -5.38
N LEU A 914 -2.65 -28.15 -5.30
CA LEU A 914 -3.28 -28.92 -4.24
C LEU A 914 -3.70 -30.28 -4.82
N GLY A 915 -3.50 -31.36 -4.07
CA GLY A 915 -3.66 -32.73 -4.55
C GLY A 915 -4.42 -33.61 -3.56
N LEU A 916 -4.31 -34.93 -3.72
CA LEU A 916 -4.93 -35.87 -2.77
C LEU A 916 -4.30 -35.75 -1.38
N VAL A 917 -5.13 -35.94 -0.35
CA VAL A 917 -4.68 -36.03 1.05
C VAL A 917 -3.82 -37.28 1.21
N LYS A 918 -2.62 -37.11 1.78
CA LYS A 918 -1.66 -38.18 2.05
C LYS A 918 -2.09 -39.04 3.24
N HIS A 919 -1.41 -40.18 3.45
CA HIS A 919 -1.68 -41.10 4.56
C HIS A 919 -1.47 -40.49 5.96
N ASP A 920 -0.58 -39.48 6.06
CA ASP A 920 -0.32 -38.66 7.25
C ASP A 920 -1.38 -37.55 7.46
N GLY A 921 -2.40 -37.47 6.60
CA GLY A 921 -3.44 -36.44 6.63
C GLY A 921 -3.04 -35.08 6.07
N ARG A 922 -1.84 -34.93 5.48
CA ARG A 922 -1.27 -33.66 5.00
C ARG A 922 -1.41 -33.50 3.47
N LEU A 923 -1.12 -32.29 2.98
CA LEU A 923 -0.98 -31.97 1.54
C LEU A 923 0.44 -31.55 1.15
N ARG A 924 1.16 -30.88 2.06
CA ARG A 924 2.57 -30.49 1.89
C ARG A 924 3.52 -31.66 2.10
#